data_AF-A0A4D6MCB6-F1
#
_entry.id   AF-A0A4D6MCB6-F1
#
_cell.length_a   1.000
_cell.length_b   1.000
_cell.length_c   1.000
_cell.angle_alpha   90.00
_cell.angle_beta   90.00
_cell.angle_gamma   90.00
#
_symmetry.space_group_name_H-M   'P 1'
#
loop_
_entity.id
_entity.type
_entity.pdbx_description
1 polymer ?
#
loop_
_entity_poly.entity_id
_entity_poly.type
_entity_poly.pdbx_seq_one_letter_code
_entity_poly.pdbx_strand_id
1 'polypeptide(L)'
;MAEYFVFEIAESLLGKLASNLYEEISRAFDLYEDVKSFRDTMSIVKGVLLDAEEKKDKKHVGNSPSIQNVCLDAEDVLDGFECQNLRKQVLKASGTTSMKVNHLFSSSNSLVFRFRMAWQIKNVTRRLDKIAADGNKFGLERIVFYHSPMQRREMTYSHVDASGVIGREKEKEEIIKILMQPHPREGLSVENCLSLFLKWAFREGEEKEHPNLVDIGKEIVKKCRGVLLAVKTSGSSLFSIFDSERWEIMRDHELWNLKQQEDDILPSLKLSYDQMPSYLRHCFAFFSLYPKDFGFTSAEIANFWATLGLLRSPFGSQKIENVGKLYINELHSRSFLEDFEDFGTVYYFKLHDLVHDLSLYVAKEEFLMVNSHTSNIPKQVRHISVVENDSLSHTLFPKSRGVRTIIFPVDGVGVGSESLLETWIKRYKYLRHLDLSNSTFETLPNSIAKLEHLRAFSLDNNCKIKRLPNSFCKLQNLEMLSLRRCLGLETLPKGLGMLISLRKLYITTKQSILSEDDFATLNNLHTLIFEYCDNLKFLFQGAEAQLSSLEVLIIQSCGSLESLPLHILPKLHVLIVTRCVMLNLSLNSETAIQRLKMKYLHIEQCPRQQTLPEWIQAAANTLRTLIILNCHCLEVLPEWLSTLTQLKMLHIVNCPQLLDFPSNMHCLRALEDLIIDGYPELGRKCEPRSGEYWSFIAHIKCVSIGKTRKMKLLFQMLSRLGLNCTQ
;
A
#
# COMPACT_ATOMS: atom_id res chain seq x y z
N MET A 1 25.68 -7.39 -8.34
CA MET A 1 25.75 -8.41 -7.27
C MET A 1 24.33 -8.60 -6.76
N ALA A 2 23.82 -9.82 -6.78
CA ALA A 2 22.39 -10.08 -6.76
C ALA A 2 21.91 -10.38 -5.32
N GLU A 3 21.01 -9.59 -4.72
CA GLU A 3 20.40 -9.81 -3.38
C GLU A 3 19.28 -10.86 -3.30
N TYR A 4 19.48 -11.94 -2.57
CA TYR A 4 18.40 -12.88 -2.28
C TYR A 4 17.75 -12.48 -0.95
N PHE A 5 16.42 -12.33 -0.90
CA PHE A 5 15.67 -11.90 0.30
C PHE A 5 15.53 -13.00 1.37
N VAL A 6 16.50 -13.91 1.45
CA VAL A 6 16.40 -15.13 2.28
C VAL A 6 16.35 -14.79 3.76
N PHE A 7 17.17 -13.83 4.20
CA PHE A 7 17.20 -13.38 5.58
C PHE A 7 15.83 -12.81 6.01
N GLU A 8 15.23 -11.99 5.15
CA GLU A 8 13.95 -11.34 5.35
C GLU A 8 12.80 -12.36 5.39
N ILE A 9 12.85 -13.38 4.52
CA ILE A 9 11.89 -14.49 4.55
C ILE A 9 12.06 -15.29 5.86
N ALA A 10 13.28 -15.67 6.22
CA ALA A 10 13.56 -16.44 7.44
C ALA A 10 13.12 -15.69 8.71
N GLU A 11 13.34 -14.39 8.77
CA GLU A 11 12.90 -13.56 9.88
C GLU A 11 11.38 -13.40 9.93
N SER A 12 10.71 -13.28 8.77
CA SER A 12 9.23 -13.27 8.71
C SER A 12 8.64 -14.59 9.24
N LEU A 13 9.22 -15.71 8.83
CA LEU A 13 8.82 -17.05 9.29
C LEU A 13 8.99 -17.22 10.80
N LEU A 14 10.09 -16.72 11.37
CA LEU A 14 10.30 -16.73 12.81
C LEU A 14 9.28 -15.89 13.57
N GLY A 15 8.92 -14.72 13.03
CA GLY A 15 7.84 -13.91 13.58
C GLY A 15 6.50 -14.66 13.60
N LYS A 16 6.14 -15.33 12.51
CA LYS A 16 4.94 -16.20 12.45
C LYS A 16 5.03 -17.33 13.49
N LEU A 17 6.12 -18.08 13.49
CA LEU A 17 6.36 -19.21 14.39
C LEU A 17 6.34 -18.82 15.86
N ALA A 18 6.80 -17.62 16.20
CA ALA A 18 6.83 -17.08 17.57
C ALA A 18 5.48 -16.51 18.05
N SER A 19 4.51 -16.35 17.16
CA SER A 19 3.21 -15.76 17.53
C SER A 19 2.36 -16.70 18.39
N ASN A 20 1.55 -16.13 19.28
CA ASN A 20 0.59 -16.85 20.11
C ASN A 20 -0.38 -17.70 19.26
N LEU A 21 -0.72 -17.22 18.06
CA LEU A 21 -1.58 -17.92 17.13
C LEU A 21 -1.02 -19.31 16.77
N TYR A 22 0.25 -19.39 16.40
CA TYR A 22 0.87 -20.66 16.03
C TYR A 22 1.10 -21.57 17.23
N GLU A 23 1.33 -21.02 18.42
CA GLU A 23 1.39 -21.78 19.66
C GLU A 23 0.04 -22.43 20.01
N GLU A 24 -1.05 -21.68 19.95
CA GLU A 24 -2.40 -22.21 20.19
C GLU A 24 -2.83 -23.24 19.15
N ILE A 25 -2.62 -22.93 17.86
CA ILE A 25 -2.99 -23.84 16.78
C ILE A 25 -2.19 -25.14 16.87
N SER A 26 -0.87 -25.06 17.07
CA SER A 26 -0.02 -26.25 17.12
C SER A 26 -0.39 -27.15 18.30
N ARG A 27 -0.74 -26.60 19.47
CA ARG A 27 -1.30 -27.36 20.60
C ARG A 27 -2.63 -28.02 20.25
N ALA A 28 -3.54 -27.30 19.59
CA ALA A 28 -4.85 -27.84 19.20
C ALA A 28 -4.78 -29.00 18.18
N PHE A 29 -3.62 -29.23 17.58
CA PHE A 29 -3.36 -30.34 16.66
C PHE A 29 -2.29 -31.31 17.18
N ASP A 30 -1.82 -31.16 18.43
CA ASP A 30 -0.72 -31.94 19.01
C ASP A 30 0.56 -31.97 18.13
N LEU A 31 0.91 -30.81 17.57
CA LEU A 31 2.13 -30.57 16.77
C LEU A 31 3.04 -29.53 17.43
N TYR A 32 2.82 -29.23 18.71
CA TYR A 32 3.53 -28.17 19.43
C TYR A 32 5.05 -28.40 19.45
N GLU A 33 5.50 -29.62 19.77
CA GLU A 33 6.93 -29.95 19.78
C GLU A 33 7.55 -29.92 18.38
N ASP A 34 6.81 -30.36 17.34
CA ASP A 34 7.27 -30.28 15.95
C ASP A 34 7.47 -28.81 15.52
N VAL A 35 6.51 -27.93 15.83
CA VAL A 35 6.57 -26.50 15.52
C VAL A 35 7.65 -25.78 16.34
N LYS A 36 7.87 -26.19 17.60
CA LYS A 36 8.94 -25.67 18.44
C LYS A 36 10.32 -26.04 17.88
N SER A 37 10.54 -27.31 17.55
CA SER A 37 11.78 -27.76 16.89
C SER A 37 12.03 -27.02 15.57
N PHE A 38 10.97 -26.79 14.80
CA PHE A 38 11.05 -26.02 13.56
C PHE A 38 11.45 -24.56 13.80
N ARG A 39 10.90 -23.91 14.84
CA ARG A 39 11.28 -22.55 15.29
C ARG A 39 12.75 -22.47 15.69
N ASP A 40 13.21 -23.44 16.47
CA ASP A 40 14.60 -23.48 16.95
C ASP A 40 15.58 -23.61 15.77
N THR A 41 15.27 -24.50 14.83
CA THR A 41 16.08 -24.71 13.62
C THR A 41 16.10 -23.47 12.73
N MET A 42 14.95 -22.82 12.53
CA MET A 42 14.87 -21.59 11.75
C MET A 42 15.65 -20.45 12.41
N SER A 43 15.71 -20.39 13.74
CA SER A 43 16.48 -19.39 14.49
C SER A 43 17.98 -19.53 14.22
N ILE A 44 18.46 -20.78 14.14
CA ILE A 44 19.85 -21.08 13.76
C ILE A 44 20.12 -20.63 12.33
N VAL A 45 19.24 -20.98 11.38
CA VAL A 45 19.40 -20.60 9.96
C VAL A 45 19.40 -19.07 9.79
N LYS A 46 18.56 -18.33 10.52
CA LYS A 46 18.59 -16.86 10.52
C LYS A 46 19.96 -16.33 10.96
N GLY A 47 20.54 -16.88 12.04
CA GLY A 47 21.86 -16.47 12.52
C GLY A 47 22.97 -16.70 11.48
N VAL A 48 22.94 -17.85 10.81
CA VAL A 48 23.90 -18.18 9.73
C VAL A 48 23.75 -17.22 8.53
N LEU A 49 22.52 -16.84 8.18
CA LEU A 49 22.26 -15.90 7.08
C LEU A 49 22.73 -14.48 7.39
N LEU A 50 22.57 -14.04 8.64
CA LEU A 50 23.03 -12.72 9.08
C LEU A 50 24.56 -12.60 9.01
N ASP A 51 25.26 -13.58 9.58
CA ASP A 51 26.73 -13.60 9.57
C ASP A 51 27.28 -13.64 8.12
N ALA A 52 26.60 -14.33 7.21
CA ALA A 52 26.94 -14.34 5.79
C ALA A 52 26.70 -12.97 5.10
N GLU A 53 25.70 -12.20 5.54
CA GLU A 53 25.42 -10.86 5.02
C GLU A 53 26.46 -9.84 5.53
N GLU A 54 26.80 -9.87 6.83
CA GLU A 54 27.77 -8.97 7.47
C GLU A 54 29.20 -9.17 6.96
N LYS A 55 29.65 -10.42 6.80
CA LYS A 55 31.00 -10.73 6.29
C LYS A 55 31.18 -10.40 4.80
N LYS A 56 30.13 -9.88 4.13
CA LYS A 56 30.06 -9.67 2.66
C LYS A 56 30.52 -10.89 1.87
N ASP A 57 30.45 -12.09 2.45
CA ASP A 57 30.88 -13.35 1.85
C ASP A 57 29.76 -13.88 0.93
N LYS A 58 29.35 -12.99 0.00
CA LYS A 58 28.22 -13.10 -0.91
C LYS A 58 28.40 -14.20 -1.96
N LYS A 59 29.54 -14.90 -1.97
CA LYS A 59 29.90 -15.89 -2.98
C LYS A 59 29.31 -17.29 -2.72
N HIS A 60 29.00 -17.69 -1.48
CA HIS A 60 28.68 -19.11 -1.22
C HIS A 60 27.45 -19.45 -0.38
N VAL A 61 27.08 -18.71 0.68
CA VAL A 61 26.01 -19.16 1.61
C VAL A 61 24.74 -18.31 1.52
N GLY A 62 24.82 -16.97 1.65
CA GLY A 62 23.65 -16.08 1.68
C GLY A 62 22.85 -15.97 0.36
N ASN A 63 23.44 -16.43 -0.76
CA ASN A 63 22.89 -16.28 -2.10
C ASN A 63 22.52 -17.61 -2.78
N SER A 64 22.22 -18.66 -2.01
CA SER A 64 21.86 -19.96 -2.58
C SER A 64 20.35 -20.06 -2.87
N PRO A 65 19.92 -20.26 -4.14
CA PRO A 65 18.52 -20.54 -4.48
C PRO A 65 17.94 -21.73 -3.71
N SER A 66 18.80 -22.64 -3.23
CA SER A 66 18.37 -23.79 -2.42
C SER A 66 17.80 -23.35 -1.07
N ILE A 67 18.45 -22.41 -0.36
CA ILE A 67 18.00 -21.97 0.97
C ILE A 67 16.68 -21.23 0.85
N GLN A 68 16.59 -20.32 -0.12
CA GLN A 68 15.36 -19.58 -0.37
C GLN A 68 14.17 -20.50 -0.65
N ASN A 69 14.34 -21.51 -1.50
CA ASN A 69 13.27 -22.48 -1.78
C ASN A 69 12.84 -23.24 -0.51
N VAL A 70 13.77 -23.54 0.41
CA VAL A 70 13.43 -24.19 1.69
C VAL A 70 12.64 -23.24 2.60
N CYS A 71 13.03 -21.96 2.67
CA CYS A 71 12.29 -20.94 3.42
C CYS A 71 10.88 -20.71 2.83
N LEU A 72 10.74 -20.72 1.50
CA LEU A 72 9.43 -20.60 0.86
C LEU A 72 8.56 -21.85 1.10
N ASP A 73 9.13 -23.05 1.03
CA ASP A 73 8.41 -24.28 1.38
C ASP A 73 7.99 -24.28 2.86
N ALA A 74 8.84 -23.73 3.75
CA ALA A 74 8.50 -23.48 5.15
C ALA A 74 7.26 -22.57 5.28
N GLU A 75 7.20 -21.50 4.50
CA GLU A 75 6.07 -20.58 4.50
C GLU A 75 4.77 -21.26 4.06
N ASP A 76 4.84 -22.14 3.06
CA ASP A 76 3.70 -22.93 2.58
C ASP A 76 3.10 -23.84 3.65
N VAL A 77 3.97 -24.43 4.48
CA VAL A 77 3.56 -25.25 5.62
C VAL A 77 2.87 -24.39 6.67
N LEU A 78 3.43 -23.23 6.99
CA LEU A 78 2.84 -22.32 7.98
C LEU A 78 1.49 -21.77 7.52
N ASP A 79 1.36 -21.38 6.26
CA ASP A 79 0.08 -20.90 5.72
C ASP A 79 -1.00 -21.99 5.78
N GLY A 80 -0.63 -23.27 5.69
CA GLY A 80 -1.54 -24.41 5.85
C GLY A 80 -2.24 -24.45 7.21
N PHE A 81 -1.56 -24.01 8.28
CA PHE A 81 -2.15 -23.86 9.61
C PHE A 81 -3.15 -22.70 9.68
N GLU A 82 -2.83 -21.56 9.07
CA GLU A 82 -3.73 -20.38 8.99
C GLU A 82 -5.04 -20.77 8.28
N CYS A 83 -4.94 -21.39 7.10
CA CYS A 83 -6.09 -21.89 6.34
C CYS A 83 -7.01 -22.77 7.21
N GLN A 84 -6.42 -23.71 7.95
CA GLN A 84 -7.18 -24.67 8.73
C GLN A 84 -7.82 -24.04 9.98
N ASN A 85 -7.14 -23.06 10.60
CA ASN A 85 -7.69 -22.34 11.73
C ASN A 85 -8.92 -21.51 11.33
N LEU A 86 -8.83 -20.76 10.22
CA LEU A 86 -9.95 -19.99 9.69
C LEU A 86 -11.14 -20.88 9.34
N ARG A 87 -10.90 -22.07 8.77
CA ARG A 87 -11.94 -23.09 8.53
C ARG A 87 -12.67 -23.50 9.79
N LYS A 88 -11.91 -23.78 10.87
CA LYS A 88 -12.49 -24.11 12.17
C LYS A 88 -13.32 -22.94 12.72
N GLN A 89 -12.88 -21.70 12.56
CA GLN A 89 -13.62 -20.51 13.00
C GLN A 89 -14.96 -20.37 12.25
N VAL A 90 -14.94 -20.46 10.91
CA VAL A 90 -16.18 -20.39 10.10
C VAL A 90 -17.15 -21.53 10.44
N LEU A 91 -16.65 -22.75 10.65
CA LEU A 91 -17.49 -23.89 11.05
C LEU A 91 -18.14 -23.70 12.44
N LYS A 92 -17.47 -23.00 13.36
CA LYS A 92 -18.01 -22.66 14.67
C LYS A 92 -19.07 -21.55 14.59
N ALA A 93 -18.80 -20.50 13.81
CA ALA A 93 -19.66 -19.32 13.71
C ALA A 93 -20.89 -19.54 12.82
N SER A 94 -20.74 -20.24 11.69
CA SER A 94 -21.75 -20.28 10.62
C SER A 94 -21.89 -21.68 9.98
N GLY A 95 -21.37 -22.72 10.63
CA GLY A 95 -21.34 -24.07 10.08
C GLY A 95 -22.71 -24.76 10.10
N THR A 96 -23.29 -24.97 8.92
CA THR A 96 -24.47 -25.83 8.76
C THR A 96 -24.15 -27.30 9.04
N THR A 97 -25.16 -28.12 9.35
CA THR A 97 -25.00 -29.57 9.57
C THR A 97 -24.33 -30.25 8.38
N SER A 98 -24.69 -29.86 7.15
CA SER A 98 -24.06 -30.37 5.92
C SER A 98 -22.57 -30.01 5.83
N MET A 99 -22.18 -28.79 6.20
CA MET A 99 -20.78 -28.38 6.21
C MET A 99 -19.95 -29.15 7.24
N LYS A 100 -20.53 -29.41 8.43
CA LYS A 100 -19.89 -30.22 9.47
C LYS A 100 -19.65 -31.66 9.01
N VAL A 101 -20.62 -32.27 8.33
CA VAL A 101 -20.50 -33.63 7.77
C VAL A 101 -19.46 -33.69 6.64
N ASN A 102 -19.51 -32.75 5.68
CA ASN A 102 -18.53 -32.69 4.59
C ASN A 102 -17.09 -32.47 5.09
N HIS A 103 -16.92 -31.75 6.21
CA HIS A 103 -15.60 -31.55 6.82
C HIS A 103 -14.98 -32.85 7.35
N LEU A 104 -15.79 -33.81 7.82
CA LEU A 104 -15.30 -35.08 8.34
C LEU A 104 -14.59 -35.93 7.26
N PHE A 105 -15.04 -35.82 6.01
CA PHE A 105 -14.52 -36.60 4.87
C PHE A 105 -13.53 -35.82 3.99
N SER A 106 -13.19 -34.58 4.34
CA SER A 106 -12.23 -33.76 3.59
C SER A 106 -10.79 -34.05 4.01
N SER A 107 -9.82 -33.71 3.15
CA SER A 107 -8.39 -33.61 3.53
C SER A 107 -8.13 -32.59 4.66
N SER A 108 -9.14 -31.78 5.00
CA SER A 108 -9.21 -30.86 6.12
C SER A 108 -9.66 -31.53 7.43
N ASN A 109 -9.91 -32.85 7.45
CA ASN A 109 -10.16 -33.61 8.68
C ASN A 109 -8.98 -33.44 9.66
N SER A 110 -9.27 -33.28 10.96
CA SER A 110 -8.25 -32.98 11.98
C SER A 110 -7.10 -34.00 12.04
N LEU A 111 -7.38 -35.29 11.85
CA LEU A 111 -6.36 -36.35 11.86
C LEU A 111 -5.53 -36.33 10.58
N VAL A 112 -6.19 -36.27 9.42
CA VAL A 112 -5.52 -36.21 8.10
C VAL A 112 -4.64 -34.97 8.00
N PHE A 113 -5.16 -33.83 8.48
CA PHE A 113 -4.41 -32.58 8.58
C PHE A 113 -3.18 -32.74 9.48
N ARG A 114 -3.34 -33.28 10.70
CA ARG A 114 -2.23 -33.49 11.64
C ARG A 114 -1.11 -34.33 11.02
N PHE A 115 -1.42 -35.49 10.45
CA PHE A 115 -0.42 -36.35 9.81
C PHE A 115 0.30 -35.65 8.64
N ARG A 116 -0.46 -34.97 7.79
CA ARG A 116 0.10 -34.22 6.65
C ARG A 116 1.05 -33.12 7.12
N MET A 117 0.64 -32.32 8.10
CA MET A 117 1.43 -31.21 8.61
C MET A 117 2.69 -31.70 9.34
N ALA A 118 2.60 -32.74 10.17
CA ALA A 118 3.76 -33.33 10.85
C ALA A 118 4.84 -33.76 9.85
N TRP A 119 4.43 -34.45 8.78
CA TRP A 119 5.34 -34.87 7.72
C TRP A 119 5.99 -33.69 7.00
N GLN A 120 5.18 -32.67 6.67
CA GLN A 120 5.68 -31.46 5.99
C GLN A 120 6.68 -30.69 6.85
N ILE A 121 6.37 -30.46 8.14
CA ILE A 121 7.28 -29.83 9.10
C ILE A 121 8.59 -30.61 9.16
N LYS A 122 8.53 -31.92 9.40
CA LYS A 122 9.72 -32.77 9.50
C LYS A 122 10.60 -32.72 8.24
N ASN A 123 10.00 -32.70 7.06
CA ASN A 123 10.73 -32.59 5.80
C ASN A 123 11.43 -31.23 5.64
N VAL A 124 10.77 -30.14 6.01
CA VAL A 124 11.33 -28.78 5.98
C VAL A 124 12.45 -28.64 7.01
N THR A 125 12.21 -29.02 8.27
CA THR A 125 13.20 -28.98 9.36
C THR A 125 14.47 -29.72 8.98
N ARG A 126 14.37 -30.95 8.43
CA ARG A 126 15.53 -31.73 7.96
C ARG A 126 16.36 -31.01 6.90
N ARG A 127 15.71 -30.25 5.99
CA ARG A 127 16.41 -29.49 4.95
C ARG A 127 17.09 -28.24 5.53
N LEU A 128 16.49 -27.60 6.54
CA LEU A 128 17.08 -26.48 7.27
C LEU A 128 18.26 -26.93 8.14
N ASP A 129 18.17 -28.08 8.81
CA ASP A 129 19.27 -28.66 9.58
C ASP A 129 20.50 -28.90 8.70
N LYS A 130 20.29 -29.39 7.47
CA LYS A 130 21.37 -29.57 6.50
C LYS A 130 22.03 -28.23 6.17
N ILE A 131 21.24 -27.18 5.97
CA ILE A 131 21.76 -25.82 5.68
C ILE A 131 22.55 -25.29 6.88
N ALA A 132 22.06 -25.46 8.10
CA ALA A 132 22.76 -25.06 9.32
C ALA A 132 24.08 -25.81 9.49
N ALA A 133 24.10 -27.12 9.22
CA ALA A 133 25.30 -27.94 9.26
C ALA A 133 26.33 -27.52 8.19
N ASP A 134 25.89 -27.25 6.96
CA ASP A 134 26.73 -26.74 5.90
C ASP A 134 27.28 -25.35 6.27
N GLY A 135 26.49 -24.47 6.89
CA GLY A 135 26.92 -23.15 7.40
C GLY A 135 28.10 -23.22 8.37
N ASN A 136 28.05 -24.14 9.35
CA ASN A 136 29.17 -24.36 10.29
C ASN A 136 30.47 -24.78 9.56
N LYS A 137 30.35 -25.50 8.44
CA LYS A 137 31.48 -25.92 7.62
C LYS A 137 32.16 -24.73 6.90
N PHE A 138 31.46 -23.61 6.73
CA PHE A 138 31.96 -22.39 6.11
C PHE A 138 32.53 -21.36 7.12
N GLY A 139 32.68 -21.73 8.40
CA GLY A 139 33.21 -20.81 9.41
C GLY A 139 32.26 -19.65 9.76
N LEU A 140 30.96 -19.81 9.50
CA LEU A 140 29.96 -18.86 9.90
C LEU A 140 29.64 -19.04 11.38
N GLU A 141 29.70 -17.95 12.16
CA GLU A 141 29.50 -17.99 13.60
C GLU A 141 28.03 -17.79 13.97
N ARG A 142 27.62 -18.40 15.09
CA ARG A 142 26.28 -18.22 15.65
C ARG A 142 26.20 -16.87 16.34
N ILE A 143 25.76 -15.84 15.61
CA ILE A 143 25.44 -14.55 16.22
C ILE A 143 24.08 -14.66 16.91
N VAL A 144 24.07 -14.67 18.25
CA VAL A 144 22.84 -14.59 19.06
C VAL A 144 22.61 -13.13 19.43
N PHE A 145 21.63 -12.46 18.80
CA PHE A 145 21.25 -11.09 19.18
C PHE A 145 19.98 -11.06 20.03
N TYR A 146 20.05 -10.28 21.11
CA TYR A 146 18.89 -9.68 21.77
C TYR A 146 18.30 -8.60 20.85
N HIS A 147 16.98 -8.45 20.81
CA HIS A 147 16.31 -7.39 20.04
C HIS A 147 17.00 -6.04 20.26
N SER A 148 17.71 -5.52 19.25
CA SER A 148 18.07 -4.10 19.26
C SER A 148 16.80 -3.31 18.96
N PRO A 149 16.41 -2.38 19.83
CA PRO A 149 15.30 -1.48 19.56
C PRO A 149 15.59 -0.75 18.24
N MET A 150 14.56 -0.63 17.40
CA MET A 150 14.60 0.19 16.20
C MET A 150 15.22 1.56 16.52
N GLN A 151 16.45 1.82 16.04
CA GLN A 151 16.95 3.18 15.97
C GLN A 151 16.14 3.89 14.89
N ARG A 152 15.05 4.51 15.35
CA ARG A 152 14.23 5.40 14.54
C ARG A 152 15.11 6.60 14.19
N ARG A 153 15.44 6.72 12.91
CA ARG A 153 16.00 7.97 12.38
C ARG A 153 14.96 9.07 12.58
N GLU A 154 15.37 10.26 12.97
CA GLU A 154 14.50 11.43 12.88
C GLU A 154 14.24 11.70 11.39
N MET A 155 13.09 11.25 10.90
CA MET A 155 12.69 11.42 9.51
C MET A 155 12.37 12.91 9.28
N THR A 156 13.22 13.61 8.54
CA THR A 156 12.81 14.84 7.84
C THR A 156 12.64 14.50 6.37
N TYR A 157 11.55 14.97 5.79
CA TYR A 157 11.13 14.65 4.43
C TYR A 157 11.65 15.74 3.49
N SER A 158 12.03 15.38 2.26
CA SER A 158 12.54 16.35 1.27
C SER A 158 11.50 17.36 0.77
N HIS A 159 10.21 17.14 1.12
CA HIS A 159 9.16 18.13 0.99
C HIS A 159 9.31 19.17 2.11
N VAL A 160 10.06 20.23 1.87
CA VAL A 160 9.97 21.38 2.76
C VAL A 160 8.65 22.08 2.45
N ASP A 161 7.75 22.17 3.43
CA ASP A 161 6.60 23.06 3.38
C ASP A 161 7.12 24.49 3.16
N ALA A 162 6.96 24.99 1.93
CA ALA A 162 7.52 26.27 1.51
C ALA A 162 6.95 27.46 2.30
N SER A 163 5.83 27.28 3.01
CA SER A 163 5.15 28.33 3.77
C SER A 163 5.82 28.67 5.12
N GLY A 164 6.58 27.74 5.70
CA GLY A 164 7.34 27.95 6.94
C GLY A 164 8.76 28.46 6.73
N VAL A 165 9.22 28.51 5.47
CA VAL A 165 10.57 28.94 5.10
C VAL A 165 10.56 30.43 4.81
N ILE A 166 10.69 31.24 5.86
CA ILE A 166 10.85 32.69 5.73
C ILE A 166 12.36 33.00 5.67
N GLY A 167 12.79 33.74 4.65
CA GLY A 167 14.16 34.23 4.53
C GLY A 167 15.09 33.43 3.61
N ARG A 168 14.64 32.31 3.00
CA ARG A 168 15.44 31.56 2.01
C ARG A 168 15.17 31.92 0.54
N GLU A 169 14.48 33.04 0.28
CA GLU A 169 14.13 33.41 -1.10
C GLU A 169 15.36 33.78 -1.93
N LYS A 170 16.42 34.27 -1.28
CA LYS A 170 17.70 34.54 -1.94
C LYS A 170 18.39 33.23 -2.37
N GLU A 171 18.44 32.23 -1.49
CA GLU A 171 19.02 30.90 -1.78
C GLU A 171 18.19 30.13 -2.80
N LYS A 172 16.86 30.27 -2.77
CA LYS A 172 15.94 29.71 -3.78
C LYS A 172 16.18 30.35 -5.14
N GLU A 173 16.26 31.68 -5.21
CA GLU A 173 16.62 32.40 -6.44
C GLU A 173 18.01 32.03 -6.94
N GLU A 174 18.97 31.82 -6.04
CA GLU A 174 20.34 31.40 -6.38
C GLU A 174 20.35 29.97 -6.93
N ILE A 175 19.62 29.03 -6.34
CA ILE A 175 19.43 27.67 -6.86
C ILE A 175 18.71 27.69 -8.21
N ILE A 176 17.64 28.48 -8.36
CA ILE A 176 16.94 28.64 -9.65
C ILE A 176 17.89 29.22 -10.69
N LYS A 177 18.69 30.23 -10.32
CA LYS A 177 19.68 30.84 -11.22
C LYS A 177 20.76 29.85 -11.63
N ILE A 178 21.22 28.98 -10.72
CA ILE A 178 22.15 27.87 -11.00
C ILE A 178 21.51 26.86 -11.96
N LEU A 179 20.25 26.48 -11.75
CA LEU A 179 19.51 25.51 -12.59
C LEU A 179 19.11 26.08 -13.96
N MET A 180 18.96 27.41 -14.06
CA MET A 180 18.62 28.14 -15.28
C MET A 180 19.85 28.52 -16.12
N GLN A 181 21.08 28.24 -15.66
CA GLN A 181 22.27 28.50 -16.48
C GLN A 181 22.28 27.54 -17.67
N PRO A 182 22.49 28.02 -18.90
CA PRO A 182 22.57 27.17 -20.08
C PRO A 182 23.91 26.41 -20.06
N HIS A 183 23.94 25.26 -19.40
CA HIS A 183 25.05 24.32 -19.53
C HIS A 183 24.61 23.18 -20.46
N PRO A 184 25.15 23.11 -21.68
CA PRO A 184 24.92 21.99 -22.56
C PRO A 184 25.78 20.83 -22.06
N ARG A 185 25.14 19.85 -21.40
CA ARG A 185 25.68 18.49 -21.14
C ARG A 185 26.73 18.30 -20.03
N GLU A 186 27.18 19.34 -19.33
CA GLU A 186 28.01 19.17 -18.13
C GLU A 186 27.16 19.40 -16.87
N GLY A 187 27.16 18.44 -15.94
CA GLY A 187 26.37 18.49 -14.70
C GLY A 187 26.67 19.69 -13.79
N LEU A 188 25.96 19.80 -12.67
CA LEU A 188 26.18 20.87 -11.69
C LEU A 188 27.65 20.91 -11.22
N SER A 189 28.21 22.12 -11.06
CA SER A 189 29.56 22.30 -10.50
C SER A 189 29.68 21.61 -9.13
N VAL A 190 30.84 21.04 -8.83
CA VAL A 190 31.10 20.30 -7.57
C VAL A 190 30.75 21.13 -6.32
N GLU A 191 30.97 22.44 -6.34
CA GLU A 191 30.67 23.36 -5.23
C GLU A 191 29.16 23.48 -4.98
N ASN A 192 28.37 23.68 -6.05
CA ASN A 192 26.90 23.69 -5.98
C ASN A 192 26.34 22.33 -5.54
N CYS A 193 26.90 21.23 -6.04
CA CYS A 193 26.51 19.89 -5.59
C CYS A 193 26.82 19.66 -4.12
N LEU A 194 27.97 20.13 -3.62
CA LEU A 194 28.33 20.00 -2.21
C LEU A 194 27.38 20.81 -1.33
N SER A 195 27.07 22.05 -1.72
CA SER A 195 26.11 22.88 -1.00
C SER A 195 24.73 22.20 -0.89
N LEU A 196 24.24 21.62 -1.99
CA LEU A 196 22.99 20.87 -1.99
C LEU A 196 23.07 19.58 -1.18
N PHE A 197 24.16 18.81 -1.30
CA PHE A 197 24.39 17.58 -0.54
C PHE A 197 24.35 17.83 0.97
N LEU A 198 25.06 18.86 1.45
CA LEU A 198 25.11 19.18 2.88
C LEU A 198 23.74 19.59 3.41
N LYS A 199 22.96 20.35 2.64
CA LYS A 199 21.56 20.69 2.97
C LYS A 199 20.65 19.46 3.07
N TRP A 200 21.01 18.34 2.45
CA TRP A 200 20.27 17.08 2.54
C TRP A 200 20.87 16.08 3.54
N ALA A 201 22.12 16.26 3.97
CA ALA A 201 22.79 15.38 4.93
C ALA A 201 22.76 15.90 6.38
N PHE A 202 22.56 17.20 6.58
CA PHE A 202 22.58 17.86 7.89
C PHE A 202 21.33 18.71 8.11
N ARG A 203 20.94 18.92 9.37
CA ARG A 203 20.08 20.08 9.69
C ARG A 203 20.90 21.35 9.61
N GLU A 204 20.20 22.47 9.46
CA GLU A 204 20.85 23.78 9.35
C GLU A 204 21.76 24.07 10.54
N GLY A 205 23.07 24.21 10.27
CA GLY A 205 24.10 24.51 11.25
C GLY A 205 24.87 23.30 11.78
N GLU A 206 24.33 22.08 11.65
CA GLU A 206 24.99 20.85 12.13
C GLU A 206 26.27 20.53 11.32
N GLU A 207 26.34 20.98 10.07
CA GLU A 207 27.51 20.75 9.21
C GLU A 207 28.79 21.39 9.76
N LYS A 208 28.66 22.45 10.59
CA LYS A 208 29.78 23.15 11.22
C LYS A 208 30.36 22.38 12.40
N GLU A 209 29.56 21.54 13.04
CA GLU A 209 29.96 20.72 14.19
C GLU A 209 30.67 19.42 13.75
N HIS A 210 30.53 19.04 12.47
CA HIS A 210 31.07 17.80 11.91
C HIS A 210 31.94 18.01 10.65
N PRO A 211 33.05 18.76 10.73
CA PRO A 211 33.89 19.11 9.58
C PRO A 211 34.50 17.88 8.88
N ASN A 212 34.80 16.82 9.63
CA ASN A 212 35.28 15.55 9.09
C ASN A 212 34.27 14.88 8.14
N LEU A 213 32.97 14.91 8.48
CA LEU A 213 31.92 14.36 7.62
C LEU A 213 31.71 15.23 6.37
N VAL A 214 31.87 16.54 6.49
CA VAL A 214 31.84 17.47 5.34
C VAL A 214 32.94 17.11 4.33
N ASP A 215 34.14 16.77 4.80
CA ASP A 215 35.24 16.36 3.92
C ASP A 215 34.97 15.02 3.23
N ILE A 216 34.42 14.03 3.94
CA ILE A 216 33.96 12.77 3.32
C ILE A 216 32.84 13.06 2.30
N GLY A 217 31.92 13.97 2.62
CA GLY A 217 30.86 14.43 1.72
C GLY A 217 31.38 15.02 0.41
N LYS A 218 32.46 15.81 0.45
CA LYS A 218 33.14 16.31 -0.77
C LYS A 218 33.59 15.19 -1.68
N GLU A 219 34.12 14.10 -1.11
CA GLU A 219 34.57 12.96 -1.88
C GLU A 219 33.40 12.17 -2.50
N ILE A 220 32.30 12.00 -1.76
CA ILE A 220 31.07 11.38 -2.27
C ILE A 220 30.49 12.21 -3.42
N VAL A 221 30.39 13.53 -3.26
CA VAL A 221 29.85 14.44 -4.28
C VAL A 221 30.66 14.41 -5.57
N LYS A 222 32.00 14.33 -5.47
CA LYS A 222 32.86 14.15 -6.66
C LYS A 222 32.52 12.87 -7.42
N LYS A 223 32.21 11.78 -6.70
CA LYS A 223 31.81 10.51 -7.32
C LYS A 223 30.42 10.56 -7.97
N CYS A 224 29.54 11.48 -7.55
CA CYS A 224 28.23 11.69 -8.17
C CYS A 224 28.27 12.44 -9.53
N ARG A 225 29.44 12.95 -9.96
CA ARG A 225 29.66 13.58 -11.28
C ARG A 225 28.64 14.66 -11.69
N GLY A 226 28.11 15.41 -10.72
CA GLY A 226 27.18 16.50 -10.98
C GLY A 226 25.72 16.08 -11.22
N VAL A 227 25.38 14.79 -11.11
CA VAL A 227 23.99 14.33 -11.29
C VAL A 227 23.15 14.62 -10.04
N LEU A 228 22.19 15.53 -10.17
CA LEU A 228 21.40 16.06 -9.05
C LEU A 228 20.68 14.97 -8.25
N LEU A 229 20.09 13.97 -8.91
CA LEU A 229 19.41 12.87 -8.21
C LEU A 229 20.40 12.00 -7.42
N ALA A 230 21.60 11.73 -7.94
CA ALA A 230 22.64 11.00 -7.23
C ALA A 230 23.11 11.75 -5.99
N VAL A 231 23.32 13.06 -6.12
CA VAL A 231 23.67 13.94 -4.99
C VAL A 231 22.55 13.97 -3.95
N LYS A 232 21.30 14.10 -4.41
CA LYS A 232 20.10 14.12 -3.55
C LYS A 232 19.91 12.84 -2.77
N THR A 233 19.96 11.70 -3.45
CA THR A 233 19.78 10.38 -2.84
C THR A 233 20.91 10.05 -1.87
N SER A 234 22.15 10.40 -2.22
CA SER A 234 23.32 10.19 -1.35
C SER A 234 23.24 11.04 -0.09
N GLY A 235 22.99 12.35 -0.22
CA GLY A 235 22.85 13.24 0.93
C GLY A 235 21.70 12.83 1.84
N SER A 236 20.52 12.56 1.26
CA SER A 236 19.34 12.11 2.01
C SER A 236 19.56 10.77 2.74
N SER A 237 20.36 9.86 2.15
CA SER A 237 20.71 8.58 2.80
C SER A 237 21.60 8.77 4.03
N LEU A 238 22.33 9.88 4.10
CA LEU A 238 23.25 10.23 5.20
C LEU A 238 22.71 11.29 6.17
N PHE A 239 21.55 11.91 5.88
CA PHE A 239 20.79 12.76 6.80
C PHE A 239 20.84 12.37 8.30
N SER A 240 21.39 13.23 9.16
CA SER A 240 21.50 13.00 10.61
C SER A 240 22.16 11.66 11.00
N ILE A 241 23.06 11.15 10.15
CA ILE A 241 23.97 10.05 10.50
C ILE A 241 25.32 10.69 10.82
N PHE A 242 25.70 10.71 12.10
CA PHE A 242 26.96 11.32 12.55
C PHE A 242 28.09 10.31 12.77
N ASP A 243 27.81 9.03 12.50
CA ASP A 243 28.78 7.95 12.51
C ASP A 243 29.64 8.00 11.24
N SER A 244 30.94 8.25 11.41
CA SER A 244 31.88 8.35 10.28
C SER A 244 32.01 7.04 9.51
N GLU A 245 31.87 5.88 10.18
CA GLU A 245 32.02 4.57 9.52
C GLU A 245 30.98 4.40 8.40
N ARG A 246 29.74 4.83 8.61
CA ARG A 246 28.69 4.77 7.58
C ARG A 246 28.96 5.66 6.37
N TRP A 247 29.57 6.82 6.58
CA TRP A 247 29.98 7.72 5.51
C TRP A 247 31.13 7.13 4.71
N GLU A 248 32.11 6.54 5.40
CA GLU A 248 33.26 5.86 4.78
C GLU A 248 32.83 4.61 4.00
N ILE A 249 31.90 3.79 4.53
CA ILE A 249 31.32 2.65 3.80
C ILE A 249 30.68 3.10 2.49
N MET A 250 29.95 4.22 2.50
CA MET A 250 29.35 4.76 1.29
C MET A 250 30.43 5.28 0.34
N ARG A 251 31.39 6.05 0.84
CA ARG A 251 32.50 6.60 0.04
C ARG A 251 33.31 5.48 -0.61
N ASP A 252 33.72 4.48 0.13
CA ASP A 252 34.70 3.47 -0.29
C ASP A 252 34.08 2.25 -0.98
N HIS A 253 32.77 2.31 -1.26
CA HIS A 253 32.06 1.19 -1.84
C HIS A 253 32.55 0.83 -3.24
N GLU A 254 32.72 -0.47 -3.49
CA GLU A 254 33.24 -1.00 -4.76
C GLU A 254 32.38 -0.66 -5.99
N LEU A 255 31.08 -0.34 -5.78
CA LEU A 255 30.17 0.05 -6.86
C LEU A 255 30.61 1.34 -7.57
N TRP A 256 31.35 2.23 -6.90
CA TRP A 256 31.93 3.41 -7.52
C TRP A 256 33.01 3.09 -8.56
N ASN A 257 33.60 1.89 -8.49
CA ASN A 257 34.69 1.46 -9.37
C ASN A 257 34.18 0.75 -10.64
N LEU A 258 32.87 0.55 -10.78
CA LEU A 258 32.27 0.03 -12.01
C LEU A 258 32.43 1.04 -13.16
N LYS A 259 32.61 0.58 -14.40
CA LYS A 259 32.69 1.47 -15.58
C LYS A 259 31.36 2.20 -15.77
N GLN A 260 31.31 3.46 -15.32
CA GLN A 260 30.17 4.35 -15.42
C GLN A 260 30.28 5.25 -16.67
N GLN A 261 29.20 5.36 -17.45
CA GLN A 261 29.03 6.47 -18.40
C GLN A 261 28.86 7.80 -17.64
N GLU A 262 29.00 8.95 -18.30
CA GLU A 262 28.91 10.26 -17.63
C GLU A 262 27.58 10.48 -16.88
N ASP A 263 26.50 9.82 -17.31
CA ASP A 263 25.16 9.91 -16.71
C ASP A 263 24.77 8.69 -15.82
N ASP A 264 25.68 7.75 -15.57
CA ASP A 264 25.35 6.50 -14.86
C ASP A 264 25.26 6.71 -13.34
N ILE A 265 24.02 6.81 -12.84
CA ILE A 265 23.73 6.99 -11.41
C ILE A 265 23.39 5.72 -10.64
N LEU A 266 23.32 4.57 -11.33
CA LEU A 266 22.90 3.31 -10.71
C LEU A 266 23.75 2.96 -9.47
N PRO A 267 25.07 3.21 -9.43
CA PRO A 267 25.88 2.97 -8.24
C PRO A 267 25.47 3.81 -7.03
N SER A 268 25.14 5.09 -7.23
CA SER A 268 24.69 5.99 -6.16
C SER A 268 23.33 5.55 -5.61
N LEU A 269 22.39 5.24 -6.51
CA LEU A 269 21.06 4.76 -6.12
C LEU A 269 21.14 3.40 -5.42
N LYS A 270 21.99 2.50 -5.90
CA LYS A 270 22.20 1.17 -5.30
C LYS A 270 22.78 1.28 -3.90
N LEU A 271 23.68 2.24 -3.65
CA LEU A 271 24.20 2.53 -2.32
C LEU A 271 23.12 3.02 -1.34
N SER A 272 22.28 3.96 -1.77
CA SER A 272 21.11 4.39 -0.99
C SER A 272 20.19 3.21 -0.65
N TYR A 273 20.02 2.29 -1.61
CA TYR A 273 19.24 1.07 -1.43
C TYR A 273 19.90 0.06 -0.48
N ASP A 274 21.21 -0.14 -0.58
CA ASP A 274 21.98 -1.04 0.31
C ASP A 274 21.92 -0.58 1.77
N GLN A 275 21.76 0.73 2.01
CA GLN A 275 21.59 1.32 3.33
C GLN A 275 20.14 1.31 3.85
N MET A 276 19.18 0.76 3.10
CA MET A 276 17.80 0.61 3.59
C MET A 276 17.70 -0.51 4.62
N PRO A 277 16.77 -0.40 5.59
CA PRO A 277 16.43 -1.53 6.44
C PRO A 277 16.03 -2.75 5.61
N SER A 278 16.46 -3.94 6.03
CA SER A 278 16.24 -5.21 5.32
C SER A 278 14.78 -5.44 4.92
N TYR A 279 13.84 -5.16 5.83
CA TYR A 279 12.39 -5.29 5.59
C TYR A 279 11.86 -4.41 4.44
N LEU A 280 12.51 -3.28 4.14
CA LEU A 280 12.08 -2.33 3.12
C LEU A 280 12.65 -2.69 1.75
N ARG A 281 13.87 -3.25 1.70
CA ARG A 281 14.53 -3.69 0.45
C ARG A 281 13.67 -4.65 -0.36
N HIS A 282 13.04 -5.63 0.31
CA HIS A 282 12.14 -6.57 -0.34
C HIS A 282 10.85 -5.91 -0.83
N CYS A 283 10.26 -4.99 -0.05
CA CYS A 283 9.08 -4.23 -0.46
C CYS A 283 9.35 -3.38 -1.72
N PHE A 284 10.54 -2.78 -1.82
CA PHE A 284 10.96 -1.97 -2.96
C PHE A 284 11.01 -2.76 -4.28
N ALA A 285 11.42 -4.02 -4.25
CA ALA A 285 11.48 -4.86 -5.45
C ALA A 285 10.11 -5.02 -6.14
N PHE A 286 9.00 -4.90 -5.41
CA PHE A 286 7.64 -5.02 -5.98
C PHE A 286 7.25 -3.88 -6.92
N PHE A 287 7.92 -2.73 -6.86
CA PHE A 287 7.71 -1.68 -7.86
C PHE A 287 8.11 -2.11 -9.28
N SER A 288 9.00 -3.09 -9.41
CA SER A 288 9.41 -3.67 -10.70
C SER A 288 8.27 -4.36 -11.47
N LEU A 289 7.18 -4.71 -10.78
CA LEU A 289 6.00 -5.33 -11.40
C LEU A 289 5.12 -4.31 -12.13
N TYR A 290 5.38 -3.03 -12.00
CA TYR A 290 4.59 -1.97 -12.62
C TYR A 290 5.42 -1.29 -13.72
N PRO A 291 4.79 -0.79 -14.80
CA PRO A 291 5.51 -0.04 -15.83
C PRO A 291 6.09 1.27 -15.25
N LYS A 292 6.99 1.91 -16.02
CA LYS A 292 7.47 3.26 -15.72
C LYS A 292 6.32 4.26 -15.69
N ASP A 293 6.51 5.40 -15.03
CA ASP A 293 5.50 6.46 -14.83
C ASP A 293 4.23 6.05 -14.06
N PHE A 294 4.18 4.83 -13.52
CA PHE A 294 3.00 4.34 -12.81
C PHE A 294 2.74 5.13 -11.53
N GLY A 295 1.54 5.69 -11.42
CA GLY A 295 1.09 6.42 -10.23
C GLY A 295 0.54 5.49 -9.17
N PHE A 296 1.10 5.55 -7.97
CA PHE A 296 0.70 4.74 -6.82
C PHE A 296 -0.12 5.54 -5.82
N THR A 297 -1.10 4.88 -5.21
CA THR A 297 -1.67 5.35 -3.95
C THR A 297 -1.06 4.58 -2.79
N SER A 298 -0.85 5.25 -1.65
CA SER A 298 -0.30 4.60 -0.46
C SER A 298 -1.16 3.41 0.01
N ALA A 299 -2.47 3.48 -0.22
CA ALA A 299 -3.41 2.43 0.15
C ALA A 299 -3.26 1.18 -0.73
N GLU A 300 -3.03 1.34 -2.04
CA GLU A 300 -2.82 0.22 -2.98
C GLU A 300 -1.54 -0.54 -2.63
N ILE A 301 -0.40 0.16 -2.58
CA ILE A 301 0.90 -0.51 -2.39
C ILE A 301 1.05 -1.11 -0.98
N ALA A 302 0.56 -0.42 0.06
CA ALA A 302 0.59 -0.95 1.42
C ALA A 302 -0.27 -2.21 1.54
N ASN A 303 -1.42 -2.25 0.86
CA ASN A 303 -2.26 -3.45 0.85
C ASN A 303 -1.57 -4.59 0.10
N PHE A 304 -0.92 -4.28 -1.02
CA PHE A 304 -0.16 -5.26 -1.77
C PHE A 304 0.92 -5.91 -0.89
N TRP A 305 1.74 -5.10 -0.20
CA TRP A 305 2.73 -5.59 0.76
C TRP A 305 2.12 -6.36 1.92
N ALA A 306 0.96 -5.93 2.44
CA ALA A 306 0.23 -6.64 3.50
C ALA A 306 -0.19 -8.05 3.04
N THR A 307 -0.79 -8.17 1.85
CA THR A 307 -1.29 -9.45 1.30
C THR A 307 -0.17 -10.45 1.01
N LEU A 308 1.07 -9.98 0.88
CA LEU A 308 2.25 -10.82 0.69
C LEU A 308 2.97 -11.14 2.00
N GLY A 309 2.55 -10.54 3.13
CA GLY A 309 3.14 -10.76 4.45
C GLY A 309 4.46 -9.99 4.67
N LEU A 310 4.66 -8.88 3.97
CA LEU A 310 5.91 -8.11 4.01
C LEU A 310 5.92 -7.02 5.09
N LEU A 311 4.74 -6.55 5.50
CA LEU A 311 4.60 -5.52 6.53
C LEU A 311 4.73 -6.13 7.92
N ARG A 312 5.70 -5.64 8.70
CA ARG A 312 5.98 -6.12 10.06
C ARG A 312 5.62 -5.06 11.07
N SER A 313 4.88 -5.43 12.10
CA SER A 313 4.60 -4.53 13.22
C SER A 313 5.72 -4.65 14.26
N PRO A 314 6.56 -3.63 14.48
CA PRO A 314 7.62 -3.69 15.50
C PRO A 314 7.08 -3.75 16.92
N PHE A 315 5.83 -3.31 17.12
CA PHE A 315 5.08 -3.45 18.36
C PHE A 315 3.77 -4.15 18.00
N GLY A 316 3.42 -5.29 18.61
CA GLY A 316 2.31 -6.16 18.18
C GLY A 316 0.90 -5.56 18.12
N SER A 317 0.73 -4.25 18.36
CA SER A 317 -0.55 -3.52 18.39
C SER A 317 -0.73 -2.48 17.27
N GLN A 318 0.25 -2.25 16.38
CA GLN A 318 0.13 -1.22 15.33
C GLN A 318 -0.63 -1.74 14.10
N LYS A 319 -1.56 -0.93 13.56
CA LYS A 319 -2.27 -1.24 12.31
C LYS A 319 -1.30 -1.36 11.14
N ILE A 320 -1.50 -2.37 10.29
CA ILE A 320 -0.63 -2.68 9.14
C ILE A 320 -0.58 -1.53 8.13
N GLU A 321 -1.68 -0.80 7.97
CA GLU A 321 -1.76 0.40 7.12
C GLU A 321 -0.79 1.49 7.59
N ASN A 322 -0.60 1.64 8.91
CA ASN A 322 0.35 2.61 9.46
C ASN A 322 1.79 2.17 9.20
N VAL A 323 2.08 0.87 9.28
CA VAL A 323 3.40 0.32 8.92
C VAL A 323 3.69 0.58 7.44
N GLY A 324 2.73 0.34 6.55
CA GLY A 324 2.87 0.64 5.12
C GLY A 324 3.16 2.12 4.86
N LYS A 325 2.48 3.04 5.54
CA LYS A 325 2.78 4.48 5.46
C LYS A 325 4.19 4.82 5.95
N LEU A 326 4.67 4.19 7.03
CA LEU A 326 6.04 4.39 7.52
C LEU A 326 7.07 3.97 6.46
N TYR A 327 6.85 2.83 5.80
CA TYR A 327 7.75 2.33 4.75
C TYR A 327 7.77 3.29 3.54
N ILE A 328 6.60 3.79 3.13
CA ILE A 328 6.49 4.78 2.04
C ILE A 328 7.22 6.08 2.42
N ASN A 329 7.07 6.55 3.66
CA ASN A 329 7.74 7.76 4.13
C ASN A 329 9.27 7.60 4.18
N GLU A 330 9.78 6.41 4.48
CA GLU A 330 11.22 6.10 4.41
C GLU A 330 11.73 6.11 2.95
N LEU A 331 10.95 5.61 1.99
CA LEU A 331 11.31 5.74 0.57
C LEU A 331 11.28 7.20 0.10
N HIS A 332 10.28 7.96 0.57
CA HIS A 332 10.17 9.39 0.27
C HIS A 332 11.34 10.19 0.85
N SER A 333 11.76 9.90 2.10
CA SER A 333 12.88 10.58 2.75
C SER A 333 14.19 10.35 2.01
N ARG A 334 14.36 9.18 1.37
CA ARG A 334 15.51 8.84 0.51
C ARG A 334 15.44 9.43 -0.90
N SER A 335 14.43 10.25 -1.19
CA SER A 335 14.20 10.86 -2.51
C SER A 335 13.99 9.85 -3.64
N PHE A 336 13.46 8.67 -3.32
CA PHE A 336 13.11 7.65 -4.32
C PHE A 336 11.77 7.92 -5.01
N LEU A 337 10.89 8.66 -4.34
CA LEU A 337 9.55 8.97 -4.81
C LEU A 337 9.48 10.39 -5.39
N GLU A 338 8.73 10.55 -6.47
CA GLU A 338 8.41 11.83 -7.12
C GLU A 338 6.90 12.06 -7.14
N ASP A 339 6.46 13.28 -7.49
CA ASP A 339 5.05 13.68 -7.47
C ASP A 339 4.31 13.30 -6.17
N PHE A 340 5.06 13.31 -5.05
CA PHE A 340 4.57 12.91 -3.74
C PHE A 340 3.66 14.00 -3.15
N GLU A 341 2.41 13.64 -2.86
CA GLU A 341 1.43 14.55 -2.25
C GLU A 341 0.64 13.83 -1.16
N ASP A 342 0.44 14.50 -0.02
CA ASP A 342 -0.35 14.00 1.10
C ASP A 342 -1.75 14.62 1.09
N PHE A 343 -2.77 13.78 0.88
CA PHE A 343 -4.18 14.17 0.96
C PHE A 343 -4.81 13.79 2.31
N GLY A 344 -4.01 13.74 3.39
CA GLY A 344 -4.41 13.45 4.76
C GLY A 344 -4.64 11.95 5.06
N THR A 345 -5.39 11.26 4.20
CA THR A 345 -5.68 9.82 4.36
C THR A 345 -4.79 8.96 3.48
N VAL A 346 -4.49 9.41 2.27
CA VAL A 346 -3.79 8.67 1.23
C VAL A 346 -2.70 9.54 0.63
N TYR A 347 -1.53 8.96 0.40
CA TYR A 347 -0.47 9.61 -0.38
C TYR A 347 -0.60 9.20 -1.84
N TYR A 348 -0.39 10.15 -2.75
CA TYR A 348 -0.13 9.85 -4.15
C TYR A 348 1.35 10.05 -4.43
N PHE A 349 1.96 9.19 -5.24
CA PHE A 349 3.34 9.36 -5.67
C PHE A 349 3.64 8.50 -6.90
N LYS A 350 4.77 8.77 -7.54
CA LYS A 350 5.38 7.93 -8.56
C LYS A 350 6.79 7.52 -8.14
N LEU A 351 7.31 6.49 -8.76
CA LEU A 351 8.71 6.13 -8.65
C LEU A 351 9.48 6.82 -9.77
N HIS A 352 10.57 7.51 -9.44
CA HIS A 352 11.42 8.14 -10.46
C HIS A 352 11.98 7.06 -11.41
N ASP A 353 12.05 7.31 -12.72
CA ASP A 353 12.41 6.30 -13.73
C ASP A 353 13.74 5.57 -13.45
N LEU A 354 14.79 6.30 -13.07
CA LEU A 354 16.08 5.71 -12.70
C LEU A 354 16.02 4.85 -11.41
N VAL A 355 15.11 5.19 -10.51
CA VAL A 355 14.82 4.40 -9.30
C VAL A 355 13.98 3.17 -9.66
N HIS A 356 13.10 3.28 -10.66
CA HIS A 356 12.40 2.14 -11.25
C HIS A 356 13.39 1.17 -11.92
N ASP A 357 14.38 1.67 -12.66
CA ASP A 357 15.46 0.85 -13.22
C ASP A 357 16.26 0.13 -12.13
N LEU A 358 16.52 0.81 -11.00
CA LEU A 358 17.09 0.15 -9.82
C LEU A 358 16.16 -0.93 -9.28
N SER A 359 14.84 -0.71 -9.23
CA SER A 359 13.87 -1.73 -8.78
C SER A 359 13.92 -2.98 -9.68
N LEU A 360 14.04 -2.81 -11.00
CA LEU A 360 14.23 -3.91 -11.94
C LEU A 360 15.57 -4.64 -11.70
N TYR A 361 16.65 -3.88 -11.46
CA TYR A 361 17.97 -4.42 -11.18
C TYR A 361 17.97 -5.30 -9.91
N VAL A 362 17.28 -4.89 -8.85
CA VAL A 362 17.24 -5.64 -7.57
C VAL A 362 16.17 -6.73 -7.53
N ALA A 363 15.17 -6.69 -8.41
CA ALA A 363 14.09 -7.69 -8.44
C ALA A 363 14.51 -9.06 -8.99
N LYS A 364 15.61 -9.15 -9.76
CA LYS A 364 16.22 -10.41 -10.23
C LYS A 364 15.26 -11.36 -10.99
N GLU A 365 15.54 -12.67 -10.92
CA GLU A 365 14.82 -13.80 -11.51
C GLU A 365 13.48 -14.13 -10.83
N GLU A 366 13.12 -13.49 -9.71
CA GLU A 366 11.87 -13.80 -8.98
C GLU A 366 10.67 -13.00 -9.50
N PHE A 367 10.94 -11.86 -10.13
CA PHE A 367 9.94 -10.93 -10.65
C PHE A 367 10.06 -10.91 -12.16
N LEU A 368 8.93 -10.95 -12.85
CA LEU A 368 8.92 -10.87 -14.30
C LEU A 368 7.74 -10.05 -14.79
N MET A 369 8.06 -9.05 -15.60
CA MET A 369 7.09 -8.33 -16.43
C MET A 369 7.01 -9.04 -17.79
N VAL A 370 5.84 -9.57 -18.09
CA VAL A 370 5.53 -10.34 -19.29
C VAL A 370 4.99 -9.41 -20.37
N ASN A 371 5.67 -9.38 -21.49
CA ASN A 371 5.33 -8.64 -22.70
C ASN A 371 5.46 -9.53 -23.95
N SER A 372 5.22 -8.95 -25.13
CA SER A 372 5.33 -9.59 -26.46
C SER A 372 6.69 -10.25 -26.75
N HIS A 373 7.76 -9.84 -26.07
CA HIS A 373 9.11 -10.40 -26.25
C HIS A 373 9.39 -11.58 -25.32
N THR A 374 8.46 -11.90 -24.42
CA THR A 374 8.62 -12.96 -23.42
C THR A 374 8.23 -14.31 -24.01
N SER A 375 9.23 -15.14 -24.32
CA SER A 375 9.02 -16.46 -24.94
C SER A 375 8.72 -17.57 -23.93
N ASN A 376 9.33 -17.53 -22.74
CA ASN A 376 9.12 -18.49 -21.65
C ASN A 376 9.37 -17.83 -20.30
N ILE A 377 8.55 -18.17 -19.30
CA ILE A 377 8.74 -17.71 -17.92
C ILE A 377 9.66 -18.69 -17.15
N PRO A 378 10.79 -18.23 -16.58
CA PRO A 378 11.70 -19.07 -15.80
C PRO A 378 11.02 -19.71 -14.58
N LYS A 379 11.54 -20.87 -14.14
CA LYS A 379 10.97 -21.64 -13.01
C LYS A 379 11.11 -20.93 -11.66
N GLN A 380 12.08 -20.03 -11.57
CA GLN A 380 12.43 -19.23 -10.40
C GLN A 380 11.42 -18.11 -10.15
N VAL A 381 10.71 -17.65 -11.20
CA VAL A 381 9.74 -16.56 -11.08
C VAL A 381 8.64 -16.92 -10.08
N ARG A 382 8.35 -15.94 -9.22
CA ARG A 382 7.35 -15.98 -8.15
C ARG A 382 6.28 -14.93 -8.36
N HIS A 383 6.66 -13.78 -8.89
CA HIS A 383 5.76 -12.65 -9.09
C HIS A 383 5.73 -12.29 -10.58
N ILE A 384 4.55 -12.43 -11.17
CA ILE A 384 4.32 -12.21 -12.59
C ILE A 384 3.43 -10.98 -12.73
N SER A 385 3.85 -10.06 -13.59
CA SER A 385 3.05 -8.95 -14.04
C SER A 385 2.88 -9.04 -15.55
N VAL A 386 1.64 -9.06 -16.03
CA VAL A 386 1.36 -9.12 -17.47
C VAL A 386 0.94 -7.73 -17.93
N VAL A 387 1.71 -7.16 -18.85
CA VAL A 387 1.49 -5.80 -19.38
C VAL A 387 1.01 -5.78 -20.83
N GLU A 388 1.01 -6.94 -21.50
CA GLU A 388 0.52 -7.10 -22.88
C GLU A 388 -0.18 -8.46 -23.06
N ASN A 389 -1.23 -8.52 -23.89
CA ASN A 389 -2.06 -9.73 -24.07
C ASN A 389 -1.50 -10.73 -25.10
N ASP A 390 -0.63 -10.28 -26.01
CA ASP A 390 -0.29 -11.00 -27.25
C ASP A 390 0.45 -12.34 -27.06
N SER A 391 0.80 -12.69 -25.82
CA SER A 391 1.61 -13.88 -25.49
C SER A 391 0.97 -14.84 -24.47
N LEU A 392 -0.28 -14.62 -24.03
CA LEU A 392 -0.88 -15.40 -22.95
C LEU A 392 -1.34 -16.80 -23.38
N SER A 393 -0.41 -17.76 -23.33
CA SER A 393 -0.67 -19.18 -23.50
C SER A 393 -0.23 -19.99 -22.28
N HIS A 394 -0.85 -21.13 -22.03
CA HIS A 394 -0.50 -21.97 -20.86
C HIS A 394 0.92 -22.59 -20.95
N THR A 395 1.54 -22.56 -22.13
CA THR A 395 2.92 -22.98 -22.40
C THR A 395 3.94 -21.95 -21.95
N LEU A 396 3.59 -20.66 -21.96
CA LEU A 396 4.44 -19.57 -21.49
C LEU A 396 4.76 -19.70 -19.99
N PHE A 397 3.78 -20.16 -19.22
CA PHE A 397 3.82 -20.19 -17.76
C PHE A 397 4.61 -21.38 -17.19
N PRO A 398 5.41 -21.19 -16.13
CA PRO A 398 6.29 -22.23 -15.62
C PRO A 398 5.49 -23.37 -14.99
N LYS A 399 5.99 -24.60 -15.12
CA LYS A 399 5.40 -25.76 -14.42
C LYS A 399 5.74 -25.79 -12.92
N SER A 400 6.60 -24.89 -12.43
CA SER A 400 6.96 -24.80 -11.00
C SER A 400 5.76 -24.33 -10.18
N ARG A 401 5.65 -24.77 -8.93
CA ARG A 401 4.50 -24.43 -8.07
C ARG A 401 4.63 -23.10 -7.33
N GLY A 402 5.77 -22.43 -7.45
CA GLY A 402 6.10 -21.33 -6.55
C GLY A 402 5.57 -19.97 -6.96
N VAL A 403 4.79 -19.83 -8.03
CA VAL A 403 4.15 -18.55 -8.37
C VAL A 403 3.21 -18.13 -7.24
N ARG A 404 3.40 -16.91 -6.74
CA ARG A 404 2.68 -16.28 -5.62
C ARG A 404 1.76 -15.16 -6.08
N THR A 405 2.13 -14.48 -7.16
CA THR A 405 1.44 -13.30 -7.65
C THR A 405 1.31 -13.35 -9.16
N ILE A 406 0.11 -13.07 -9.66
CA ILE A 406 -0.17 -12.77 -11.06
C ILE A 406 -1.02 -11.49 -11.08
N ILE A 407 -0.53 -10.44 -11.74
CA ILE A 407 -1.23 -9.15 -11.84
C ILE A 407 -1.30 -8.60 -13.27
N PHE A 408 -2.27 -7.72 -13.50
CA PHE A 408 -2.52 -7.00 -14.76
C PHE A 408 -2.61 -5.50 -14.48
N PRO A 409 -1.46 -4.81 -14.32
CA PRO A 409 -1.45 -3.41 -13.89
C PRO A 409 -1.88 -2.43 -14.98
N VAL A 410 -1.98 -2.87 -16.24
CA VAL A 410 -2.32 -2.04 -17.40
C VAL A 410 -3.77 -2.25 -17.80
N ASP A 411 -4.53 -1.16 -17.88
CA ASP A 411 -5.93 -1.21 -18.31
C ASP A 411 -6.08 -1.78 -19.73
N GLY A 412 -7.11 -2.62 -19.92
CA GLY A 412 -7.35 -3.34 -21.18
C GLY A 412 -6.53 -4.64 -21.35
N VAL A 413 -5.58 -4.93 -20.47
CA VAL A 413 -4.83 -6.18 -20.45
C VAL A 413 -5.48 -7.15 -19.47
N GLY A 414 -5.79 -8.36 -19.91
CA GLY A 414 -6.58 -9.32 -19.14
C GLY A 414 -6.65 -10.69 -19.79
N VAL A 415 -7.23 -11.66 -19.08
CA VAL A 415 -7.26 -13.05 -19.53
C VAL A 415 -8.53 -13.33 -20.33
N GLY A 416 -8.38 -13.81 -21.56
CA GLY A 416 -9.49 -14.27 -22.40
C GLY A 416 -9.79 -15.77 -22.31
N SER A 417 -8.87 -16.58 -21.77
CA SER A 417 -8.95 -18.05 -21.83
C SER A 417 -9.26 -18.69 -20.47
N GLU A 418 -10.43 -19.32 -20.35
CA GLU A 418 -10.80 -20.10 -19.16
C GLU A 418 -9.84 -21.29 -18.92
N SER A 419 -9.36 -21.92 -19.99
CA SER A 419 -8.40 -23.03 -19.91
C SER A 419 -7.06 -22.62 -19.26
N LEU A 420 -6.65 -21.36 -19.45
CA LEU A 420 -5.45 -20.80 -18.83
C LEU A 420 -5.66 -20.60 -17.33
N LEU A 421 -6.81 -20.05 -16.94
CA LEU A 421 -7.19 -19.91 -15.54
C LEU A 421 -7.24 -21.26 -14.82
N GLU A 422 -7.88 -22.28 -15.42
CA GLU A 422 -7.89 -23.65 -14.88
C GLU A 422 -6.47 -24.23 -14.74
N THR A 423 -5.60 -23.92 -15.69
CA THR A 423 -4.19 -24.32 -15.61
C THR A 423 -3.48 -23.68 -14.42
N TRP A 424 -3.68 -22.38 -14.18
CA TRP A 424 -3.11 -21.67 -13.03
C TRP A 424 -3.65 -22.22 -11.71
N ILE A 425 -4.97 -22.42 -11.60
CA ILE A 425 -5.62 -23.01 -10.42
C ILE A 425 -5.02 -24.39 -10.10
N LYS A 426 -4.75 -25.20 -11.13
CA LYS A 426 -4.14 -26.54 -10.95
C LYS A 426 -2.66 -26.48 -10.55
N ARG A 427 -1.90 -25.53 -11.13
CA ARG A 427 -0.44 -25.45 -10.96
C ARG A 427 0.00 -24.67 -9.71
N TYR A 428 -0.65 -23.56 -9.40
CA TYR A 428 -0.19 -22.55 -8.43
C TYR A 428 -1.07 -22.54 -7.17
N LYS A 429 -0.99 -23.63 -6.40
CA LYS A 429 -1.83 -23.80 -5.20
C LYS A 429 -1.58 -22.77 -4.11
N TYR A 430 -0.40 -22.15 -4.10
CA TYR A 430 0.03 -21.20 -3.09
C TYR A 430 0.02 -19.74 -3.58
N LEU A 431 -0.80 -19.47 -4.59
CA LEU A 431 -1.05 -18.13 -5.09
C LEU A 431 -1.70 -17.28 -3.98
N ARG A 432 -1.15 -16.10 -3.71
CA ARG A 432 -1.62 -15.15 -2.69
C ARG A 432 -2.34 -13.96 -3.31
N HIS A 433 -1.91 -13.53 -4.49
CA HIS A 433 -2.52 -12.42 -5.20
C HIS A 433 -2.82 -12.84 -6.64
N LEU A 434 -4.10 -12.81 -7.00
CA LEU A 434 -4.56 -13.08 -8.35
C LEU A 434 -5.45 -11.93 -8.80
N ASP A 435 -4.94 -11.17 -9.74
CA ASP A 435 -5.70 -10.16 -10.44
C ASP A 435 -6.10 -10.70 -11.81
N LEU A 436 -7.39 -10.58 -12.12
CA LEU A 436 -8.03 -10.96 -13.37
C LEU A 436 -8.78 -9.75 -13.95
N SER A 437 -8.30 -8.54 -13.69
CA SER A 437 -8.90 -7.31 -14.20
C SER A 437 -8.95 -7.32 -15.74
N ASN A 438 -9.93 -6.61 -16.31
CA ASN A 438 -10.17 -6.50 -17.75
C ASN A 438 -10.29 -7.85 -18.50
N SER A 439 -10.58 -8.94 -17.78
CA SER A 439 -10.79 -10.26 -18.38
C SER A 439 -12.18 -10.37 -19.01
N THR A 440 -12.40 -11.41 -19.82
CA THR A 440 -13.64 -11.56 -20.60
C THR A 440 -14.59 -12.61 -20.05
N PHE A 441 -14.45 -13.00 -18.77
CA PHE A 441 -15.21 -14.09 -18.16
C PHE A 441 -16.69 -13.72 -17.93
N GLU A 442 -17.62 -14.62 -18.28
CA GLU A 442 -19.03 -14.50 -17.87
C GLU A 442 -19.28 -15.08 -16.47
N THR A 443 -18.52 -16.13 -16.11
CA THR A 443 -18.55 -16.81 -14.82
C THR A 443 -17.16 -17.32 -14.48
N LEU A 444 -16.87 -17.46 -13.19
CA LEU A 444 -15.65 -18.15 -12.74
C LEU A 444 -15.88 -19.64 -12.49
N PRO A 445 -14.87 -20.50 -12.73
CA PRO A 445 -15.00 -21.92 -12.44
C PRO A 445 -15.05 -22.18 -10.93
N ASN A 446 -15.80 -23.21 -10.53
CA ASN A 446 -15.87 -23.65 -9.12
C ASN A 446 -14.52 -24.09 -8.55
N SER A 447 -13.56 -24.41 -9.41
CA SER A 447 -12.20 -24.78 -9.05
C SER A 447 -11.42 -23.64 -8.39
N ILE A 448 -11.84 -22.37 -8.56
CA ILE A 448 -11.19 -21.20 -7.94
C ILE A 448 -11.05 -21.33 -6.42
N ALA A 449 -12.01 -22.02 -5.79
CA ALA A 449 -12.02 -22.31 -4.35
C ALA A 449 -10.85 -23.20 -3.89
N LYS A 450 -10.07 -23.80 -4.81
CA LYS A 450 -8.85 -24.58 -4.52
C LYS A 450 -7.64 -23.69 -4.21
N LEU A 451 -7.69 -22.39 -4.52
CA LEU A 451 -6.65 -21.42 -4.20
C LEU A 451 -6.75 -20.96 -2.73
N GLU A 452 -6.64 -21.90 -1.79
CA GLU A 452 -6.93 -21.68 -0.36
C GLU A 452 -6.06 -20.60 0.29
N HIS A 453 -4.89 -20.33 -0.29
CA HIS A 453 -3.90 -19.36 0.19
C HIS A 453 -4.11 -17.95 -0.38
N LEU A 454 -5.13 -17.75 -1.21
CA LEU A 454 -5.40 -16.48 -1.85
C LEU A 454 -5.82 -15.44 -0.80
N ARG A 455 -5.12 -14.30 -0.81
CA ARG A 455 -5.32 -13.16 0.09
C ARG A 455 -5.86 -11.93 -0.64
N ALA A 456 -5.55 -11.77 -1.92
CA ALA A 456 -6.10 -10.72 -2.76
C ALA A 456 -6.63 -11.29 -4.07
N PHE A 457 -7.85 -10.89 -4.42
CA PHE A 457 -8.49 -11.26 -5.68
C PHE A 457 -9.16 -10.04 -6.32
N SER A 458 -8.80 -9.76 -7.57
CA SER A 458 -9.40 -8.66 -8.35
C SER A 458 -10.08 -9.18 -9.62
N LEU A 459 -11.27 -8.66 -9.88
CA LEU A 459 -12.01 -8.81 -11.14
C LEU A 459 -12.36 -7.43 -11.72
N ASP A 460 -11.56 -6.41 -11.45
CA ASP A 460 -11.92 -5.05 -11.86
C ASP A 460 -12.15 -4.96 -13.38
N ASN A 461 -13.10 -4.14 -13.80
CA ASN A 461 -13.48 -3.95 -15.21
C ASN A 461 -13.97 -5.23 -15.93
N ASN A 462 -14.40 -6.27 -15.23
CA ASN A 462 -15.04 -7.45 -15.87
C ASN A 462 -16.55 -7.21 -16.11
N CYS A 463 -16.89 -6.40 -17.11
CA CYS A 463 -18.29 -6.00 -17.35
C CYS A 463 -19.23 -7.16 -17.75
N LYS A 464 -18.70 -8.29 -18.22
CA LYS A 464 -19.48 -9.47 -18.65
C LYS A 464 -19.80 -10.45 -17.52
N ILE A 465 -19.14 -10.33 -16.37
CA ILE A 465 -19.34 -11.30 -15.28
C ILE A 465 -20.75 -11.13 -14.70
N LYS A 466 -21.53 -12.22 -14.73
CA LYS A 466 -22.92 -12.18 -14.24
C LYS A 466 -23.03 -12.64 -12.79
N ARG A 467 -22.24 -13.64 -12.41
CA ARG A 467 -22.28 -14.27 -11.07
C ARG A 467 -20.91 -14.82 -10.68
N LEU A 468 -20.64 -14.81 -9.37
CA LEU A 468 -19.54 -15.54 -8.76
C LEU A 468 -20.04 -16.90 -8.24
N PRO A 469 -19.26 -17.99 -8.35
CA PRO A 469 -19.66 -19.29 -7.83
C PRO A 469 -19.74 -19.24 -6.29
N ASN A 470 -20.78 -19.83 -5.68
CA ASN A 470 -20.89 -19.88 -4.20
C ASN A 470 -19.72 -20.60 -3.52
N SER A 471 -19.00 -21.47 -4.26
CA SER A 471 -17.78 -22.11 -3.78
C SER A 471 -16.66 -21.10 -3.48
N PHE A 472 -16.69 -19.91 -4.07
CA PHE A 472 -15.76 -18.80 -3.83
C PHE A 472 -15.68 -18.41 -2.35
N CYS A 473 -16.80 -18.48 -1.62
CA CYS A 473 -16.88 -18.17 -0.19
C CYS A 473 -16.09 -19.15 0.72
N LYS A 474 -15.44 -20.17 0.14
CA LYS A 474 -14.48 -21.05 0.83
C LYS A 474 -13.07 -20.46 0.94
N LEU A 475 -12.79 -19.34 0.25
CA LEU A 475 -11.51 -18.63 0.27
C LEU A 475 -11.36 -17.78 1.53
N GLN A 476 -11.24 -18.43 2.68
CA GLN A 476 -11.34 -17.75 3.98
C GLN A 476 -10.11 -16.91 4.35
N ASN A 477 -8.97 -17.10 3.67
CA ASN A 477 -7.79 -16.24 3.79
C ASN A 477 -7.91 -14.94 2.99
N LEU A 478 -8.98 -14.75 2.22
CA LEU A 478 -9.12 -13.59 1.36
C LEU A 478 -9.25 -12.33 2.22
N GLU A 479 -8.27 -11.44 2.11
CA GLU A 479 -8.19 -10.14 2.79
C GLU A 479 -8.71 -9.00 1.90
N MET A 480 -8.59 -9.13 0.57
CA MET A 480 -9.06 -8.15 -0.41
C MET A 480 -9.86 -8.84 -1.52
N LEU A 481 -11.09 -8.36 -1.75
CA LEU A 481 -11.92 -8.72 -2.90
C LEU A 481 -12.30 -7.45 -3.65
N SER A 482 -11.88 -7.35 -4.92
CA SER A 482 -12.24 -6.23 -5.78
C SER A 482 -13.13 -6.67 -6.93
N LEU A 483 -14.34 -6.12 -7.00
CA LEU A 483 -15.33 -6.34 -8.06
C LEU A 483 -15.69 -5.01 -8.75
N ARG A 484 -14.74 -4.07 -8.84
CA ARG A 484 -15.01 -2.74 -9.38
C ARG A 484 -15.42 -2.83 -10.83
N ARG A 485 -16.42 -2.04 -11.23
CA ARG A 485 -16.86 -1.92 -12.63
C ARG A 485 -17.28 -3.28 -13.24
N CYS A 486 -17.67 -4.24 -12.39
CA CYS A 486 -18.37 -5.48 -12.78
C CYS A 486 -19.84 -5.20 -13.06
N LEU A 487 -20.14 -4.35 -14.04
CA LEU A 487 -21.49 -3.82 -14.31
C LEU A 487 -22.52 -4.90 -14.65
N GLY A 488 -22.08 -6.08 -15.07
CA GLY A 488 -22.93 -7.24 -15.36
C GLY A 488 -23.37 -8.03 -14.12
N LEU A 489 -22.77 -7.81 -12.95
CA LEU A 489 -22.93 -8.66 -11.77
C LEU A 489 -24.35 -8.53 -11.20
N GLU A 490 -25.14 -9.61 -11.34
CA GLU A 490 -26.55 -9.63 -10.94
C GLU A 490 -26.69 -9.68 -9.42
N THR A 491 -25.91 -10.54 -8.78
CA THR A 491 -25.95 -10.78 -7.32
C THR A 491 -24.57 -11.13 -6.79
N LEU A 492 -24.26 -10.68 -5.57
CA LEU A 492 -23.13 -11.16 -4.78
C LEU A 492 -23.32 -12.66 -4.42
N PRO A 493 -22.22 -13.42 -4.25
CA PRO A 493 -22.29 -14.85 -3.96
C PRO A 493 -22.93 -15.10 -2.60
N LYS A 494 -23.74 -16.17 -2.50
CA LYS A 494 -24.36 -16.54 -1.22
C LYS A 494 -23.29 -16.99 -0.23
N GLY A 495 -23.36 -16.50 1.00
CA GLY A 495 -22.39 -16.79 2.05
C GLY A 495 -21.15 -15.90 2.02
N LEU A 496 -21.27 -14.67 1.50
CA LEU A 496 -20.19 -13.66 1.54
C LEU A 496 -19.63 -13.47 2.95
N GLY A 497 -20.51 -13.54 3.97
CA GLY A 497 -20.14 -13.50 5.39
C GLY A 497 -19.17 -14.61 5.86
N MET A 498 -18.95 -15.66 5.07
CA MET A 498 -17.95 -16.69 5.36
C MET A 498 -16.50 -16.24 5.08
N LEU A 499 -16.29 -15.12 4.38
CA LEU A 499 -14.97 -14.55 4.10
C LEU A 499 -14.44 -13.78 5.32
N ILE A 500 -14.30 -14.45 6.46
CA ILE A 500 -14.05 -13.83 7.77
C ILE A 500 -12.73 -13.04 7.88
N SER A 501 -11.77 -13.26 6.98
CA SER A 501 -10.51 -12.50 6.92
C SER A 501 -10.59 -11.23 6.07
N LEU A 502 -11.72 -11.00 5.41
CA LEU A 502 -11.87 -9.91 4.45
C LEU A 502 -11.73 -8.56 5.15
N ARG A 503 -10.80 -7.74 4.65
CA ARG A 503 -10.49 -6.40 5.15
C ARG A 503 -10.95 -5.30 4.21
N LYS A 504 -10.88 -5.57 2.91
CA LYS A 504 -11.24 -4.61 1.86
C LYS A 504 -12.18 -5.27 0.85
N LEU A 505 -13.30 -4.63 0.60
CA LEU A 505 -14.31 -5.09 -0.34
C LEU A 505 -14.73 -3.95 -1.25
N TYR A 506 -14.56 -4.15 -2.56
CA TYR A 506 -15.02 -3.24 -3.59
C TYR A 506 -16.15 -3.91 -4.37
N ILE A 507 -17.29 -3.24 -4.48
CA ILE A 507 -18.55 -3.81 -4.94
C ILE A 507 -19.10 -2.98 -6.09
N THR A 508 -19.40 -3.67 -7.19
CA THR A 508 -20.40 -3.28 -8.18
C THR A 508 -21.47 -4.37 -8.22
N THR A 509 -22.75 -4.01 -8.13
CA THR A 509 -23.85 -5.00 -8.12
C THR A 509 -25.14 -4.40 -8.68
N LYS A 510 -25.96 -5.23 -9.32
CA LYS A 510 -27.32 -4.89 -9.74
C LYS A 510 -28.39 -5.11 -8.65
N GLN A 511 -28.00 -5.62 -7.48
CA GLN A 511 -28.94 -5.75 -6.35
C GLN A 511 -29.45 -4.39 -5.89
N SER A 512 -30.73 -4.33 -5.53
CA SER A 512 -31.35 -3.10 -5.04
C SER A 512 -31.09 -2.83 -3.55
N ILE A 513 -30.71 -3.87 -2.81
CA ILE A 513 -30.38 -3.83 -1.39
C ILE A 513 -29.52 -5.04 -1.01
N LEU A 514 -28.65 -4.90 0.00
CA LEU A 514 -27.82 -6.00 0.52
C LEU A 514 -28.27 -6.41 1.92
N SER A 515 -28.01 -7.67 2.31
CA SER A 515 -28.29 -8.15 3.68
C SER A 515 -27.26 -7.59 4.65
N GLU A 516 -27.71 -7.01 5.76
CA GLU A 516 -26.82 -6.52 6.82
C GLU A 516 -26.05 -7.66 7.51
N ASP A 517 -26.69 -8.82 7.72
CA ASP A 517 -26.11 -9.97 8.43
C ASP A 517 -24.87 -10.53 7.74
N ASP A 518 -24.88 -10.58 6.41
CA ASP A 518 -23.72 -11.02 5.62
C ASP A 518 -22.49 -10.14 5.86
N PHE A 519 -22.68 -8.84 6.16
CA PHE A 519 -21.60 -7.91 6.42
C PHE A 519 -21.26 -7.80 7.91
N ALA A 520 -22.24 -7.98 8.80
CA ALA A 520 -22.02 -8.00 10.25
C ALA A 520 -21.11 -9.15 10.69
N THR A 521 -21.11 -10.28 9.97
CA THR A 521 -20.19 -11.40 10.22
C THR A 521 -18.74 -11.11 9.81
N LEU A 522 -18.49 -10.10 8.98
CA LEU A 522 -17.16 -9.70 8.50
C LEU A 522 -16.42 -8.81 9.51
N ASN A 523 -16.08 -9.40 10.66
CA ASN A 523 -15.46 -8.70 11.80
C ASN A 523 -14.11 -8.03 11.50
N ASN A 524 -13.47 -8.37 10.38
CA ASN A 524 -12.20 -7.79 9.94
C ASN A 524 -12.36 -6.77 8.80
N LEU A 525 -13.59 -6.47 8.36
CA LEU A 525 -13.83 -5.55 7.23
C LEU A 525 -13.60 -4.10 7.65
N HIS A 526 -12.51 -3.49 7.16
CA HIS A 526 -12.12 -2.11 7.48
C HIS A 526 -12.52 -1.13 6.38
N THR A 527 -12.55 -1.57 5.13
CA THR A 527 -12.83 -0.72 3.96
C THR A 527 -13.91 -1.35 3.08
N LEU A 528 -14.97 -0.60 2.83
CA LEU A 528 -16.07 -0.99 1.96
C LEU A 528 -16.31 0.09 0.91
N ILE A 529 -16.32 -0.32 -0.35
CA ILE A 529 -16.38 0.60 -1.49
C ILE A 529 -17.50 0.15 -2.42
N PHE A 530 -18.45 1.03 -2.69
CA PHE A 530 -19.52 0.83 -3.66
C PHE A 530 -19.24 1.69 -4.90
N GLU A 531 -19.26 1.07 -6.07
CA GLU A 531 -18.97 1.73 -7.34
C GLU A 531 -19.95 1.28 -8.42
N TYR A 532 -20.62 2.22 -9.09
CA TYR A 532 -21.59 1.94 -10.15
C TYR A 532 -22.73 1.01 -9.74
N CYS A 533 -23.23 1.15 -8.50
CA CYS A 533 -24.37 0.39 -7.99
C CYS A 533 -25.69 1.14 -8.23
N ASP A 534 -26.06 1.37 -9.49
CA ASP A 534 -27.19 2.24 -9.84
C ASP A 534 -28.56 1.72 -9.41
N ASN A 535 -28.72 0.43 -9.13
CA ASN A 535 -29.97 -0.13 -8.63
C ASN A 535 -30.13 -0.01 -7.11
N LEU A 536 -29.03 0.27 -6.39
CA LEU A 536 -28.97 0.24 -4.94
C LEU A 536 -29.67 1.48 -4.38
N LYS A 537 -30.86 1.29 -3.79
CA LYS A 537 -31.62 2.38 -3.15
C LYS A 537 -31.17 2.64 -1.72
N PHE A 538 -30.83 1.56 -1.02
CA PHE A 538 -30.28 1.55 0.34
C PHE A 538 -29.12 0.56 0.37
N LEU A 539 -28.08 0.85 1.15
CA LEU A 539 -26.92 -0.04 1.23
C LEU A 539 -27.28 -1.40 1.85
N PHE A 540 -28.03 -1.39 2.96
CA PHE A 540 -28.33 -2.59 3.75
C PHE A 540 -29.81 -2.67 4.13
N GLN A 541 -30.29 -3.91 4.28
CA GLN A 541 -31.57 -4.28 4.87
C GLN A 541 -31.31 -5.02 6.19
N GLY A 542 -31.79 -4.43 7.29
CA GLY A 542 -31.57 -4.88 8.65
C GLY A 542 -31.90 -3.75 9.63
N ALA A 543 -32.01 -4.06 10.92
CA ALA A 543 -32.34 -3.05 11.94
C ALA A 543 -31.48 -3.15 13.22
N GLU A 544 -30.58 -4.14 13.33
CA GLU A 544 -30.01 -4.52 14.64
C GLU A 544 -28.49 -4.73 14.65
N ALA A 545 -27.84 -4.98 13.51
CA ALA A 545 -26.43 -5.33 13.47
C ALA A 545 -25.52 -4.12 13.22
N GLN A 546 -24.46 -4.00 14.03
CA GLN A 546 -23.47 -2.95 13.90
C GLN A 546 -22.22 -3.45 13.16
N LEU A 547 -21.78 -2.72 12.14
CA LEU A 547 -20.52 -2.98 11.44
C LEU A 547 -19.36 -2.35 12.25
N SER A 548 -19.02 -3.01 13.36
CA SER A 548 -18.12 -2.49 14.39
C SER A 548 -16.63 -2.42 13.99
N SER A 549 -16.28 -2.92 12.80
CA SER A 549 -14.93 -2.92 12.23
C SER A 549 -14.74 -1.90 11.11
N LEU A 550 -15.83 -1.40 10.51
CA LEU A 550 -15.74 -0.58 9.29
C LEU A 550 -15.22 0.83 9.60
N GLU A 551 -14.13 1.23 8.95
CA GLU A 551 -13.47 2.51 9.16
C GLU A 551 -13.53 3.41 7.93
N VAL A 552 -13.62 2.83 6.74
CA VAL A 552 -13.62 3.54 5.46
C VAL A 552 -14.83 3.11 4.63
N LEU A 553 -15.68 4.07 4.29
CA LEU A 553 -16.80 3.90 3.36
C LEU A 553 -16.61 4.83 2.17
N ILE A 554 -16.53 4.26 0.97
CA ILE A 554 -16.50 5.04 -0.29
C ILE A 554 -17.71 4.63 -1.13
N ILE A 555 -18.45 5.61 -1.63
CA ILE A 555 -19.61 5.41 -2.48
C ILE A 555 -19.45 6.30 -3.69
N GLN A 556 -19.51 5.68 -4.86
CA GLN A 556 -19.23 6.33 -6.12
C GLN A 556 -20.24 5.92 -7.18
N SER A 557 -20.79 6.91 -7.87
CA SER A 557 -21.65 6.67 -9.06
C SER A 557 -22.78 5.69 -8.75
N CYS A 558 -23.40 5.83 -7.57
CA CYS A 558 -24.57 5.03 -7.17
C CYS A 558 -25.82 5.89 -7.37
N GLY A 559 -26.37 5.89 -8.59
CA GLY A 559 -27.35 6.89 -9.01
C GLY A 559 -28.67 6.86 -8.23
N SER A 560 -29.15 5.69 -7.81
CA SER A 560 -30.43 5.54 -7.09
C SER A 560 -30.31 5.56 -5.57
N LEU A 561 -29.11 5.72 -5.00
CA LEU A 561 -28.93 5.67 -3.55
C LEU A 561 -29.60 6.87 -2.88
N GLU A 562 -30.51 6.63 -1.94
CA GLU A 562 -31.35 7.69 -1.34
C GLU A 562 -30.77 8.25 -0.04
N SER A 563 -30.20 7.39 0.82
CA SER A 563 -29.66 7.75 2.14
C SER A 563 -28.47 6.87 2.57
N LEU A 564 -27.77 7.25 3.65
CA LEU A 564 -26.65 6.49 4.20
C LEU A 564 -26.97 5.93 5.59
N PRO A 565 -26.66 4.66 5.87
CA PRO A 565 -26.88 4.06 7.19
C PRO A 565 -25.73 4.41 8.15
N LEU A 566 -25.53 5.70 8.47
CA LEU A 566 -24.39 6.12 9.33
C LEU A 566 -24.50 5.57 10.77
N HIS A 567 -25.71 5.24 11.23
CA HIS A 567 -25.97 4.76 12.59
C HIS A 567 -25.43 3.36 12.88
N ILE A 568 -25.30 2.49 11.87
CA ILE A 568 -24.71 1.14 12.02
C ILE A 568 -23.17 1.14 11.90
N LEU A 569 -22.55 2.32 11.70
CA LEU A 569 -21.11 2.47 11.42
C LEU A 569 -20.36 3.24 12.53
N PRO A 570 -20.27 2.70 13.76
CA PRO A 570 -19.78 3.43 14.92
C PRO A 570 -18.29 3.80 14.86
N LYS A 571 -17.49 3.14 14.01
CA LYS A 571 -16.05 3.38 13.84
C LYS A 571 -15.68 4.07 12.52
N LEU A 572 -16.64 4.65 11.81
CA LEU A 572 -16.37 5.29 10.53
C LEU A 572 -15.43 6.51 10.70
N HIS A 573 -14.28 6.46 10.03
CA HIS A 573 -13.26 7.49 10.04
C HIS A 573 -13.18 8.26 8.71
N VAL A 574 -13.47 7.59 7.61
CA VAL A 574 -13.33 8.13 6.26
C VAL A 574 -14.63 7.89 5.51
N LEU A 575 -15.24 8.97 5.03
CA LEU A 575 -16.41 8.91 4.16
C LEU A 575 -16.10 9.66 2.86
N ILE A 576 -16.25 8.97 1.73
CA ILE A 576 -16.11 9.55 0.39
C ILE A 576 -17.39 9.27 -0.38
N VAL A 577 -18.05 10.31 -0.85
CA VAL A 577 -19.29 10.22 -1.62
C VAL A 577 -19.10 11.02 -2.89
N THR A 578 -19.17 10.34 -4.04
CA THR A 578 -18.97 10.96 -5.35
C THR A 578 -20.07 10.54 -6.32
N ARG A 579 -20.63 11.47 -7.09
CA ARG A 579 -21.59 11.18 -8.17
C ARG A 579 -22.83 10.39 -7.73
N CYS A 580 -23.39 10.70 -6.57
CA CYS A 580 -24.63 10.08 -6.08
C CYS A 580 -25.80 11.04 -6.26
N VAL A 581 -26.46 10.99 -7.42
CA VAL A 581 -27.42 12.03 -7.83
C VAL A 581 -28.72 12.06 -7.01
N MET A 582 -29.23 10.91 -6.56
CA MET A 582 -30.43 10.84 -5.72
C MET A 582 -30.14 11.01 -4.23
N LEU A 583 -28.87 10.95 -3.83
CA LEU A 583 -28.49 10.88 -2.43
C LEU A 583 -28.77 12.20 -1.72
N ASN A 584 -29.64 12.15 -0.73
CA ASN A 584 -29.85 13.27 0.18
C ASN A 584 -29.13 12.98 1.51
N LEU A 585 -28.01 13.66 1.73
CA LEU A 585 -27.21 13.49 2.94
C LEU A 585 -27.91 14.02 4.20
N SER A 586 -28.98 14.82 4.07
CA SER A 586 -29.73 15.36 5.20
C SER A 586 -30.79 14.39 5.75
N LEU A 587 -31.10 13.29 5.06
CA LEU A 587 -32.09 12.29 5.50
C LEU A 587 -31.56 11.30 6.56
N ASN A 588 -30.39 11.55 7.14
CA ASN A 588 -29.79 10.66 8.13
C ASN A 588 -30.29 11.04 9.54
N SER A 589 -30.74 10.06 10.35
CA SER A 589 -31.43 10.31 11.64
C SER A 589 -30.53 10.99 12.70
N GLU A 590 -30.94 12.17 13.18
CA GLU A 590 -30.16 13.05 14.05
C GLU A 590 -29.71 12.44 15.39
N THR A 591 -30.55 11.58 16.00
CA THR A 591 -30.33 11.10 17.38
C THR A 591 -29.19 10.10 17.53
N ALA A 592 -28.83 9.35 16.50
CA ALA A 592 -27.75 8.35 16.54
C ALA A 592 -26.38 8.92 16.10
N ILE A 593 -26.37 10.08 15.44
CA ILE A 593 -25.18 10.60 14.74
C ILE A 593 -24.24 11.42 15.65
N GLN A 594 -24.67 11.76 16.87
CA GLN A 594 -23.88 12.51 17.86
C GLN A 594 -22.55 11.83 18.31
N ARG A 595 -22.22 10.64 17.79
CA ARG A 595 -21.02 9.86 18.13
C ARG A 595 -20.04 9.66 16.97
N LEU A 596 -20.26 10.26 15.79
CA LEU A 596 -19.33 10.08 14.67
C LEU A 596 -17.96 10.70 14.98
N LYS A 597 -16.90 9.91 14.80
CA LYS A 597 -15.49 10.32 15.01
C LYS A 597 -14.71 10.36 13.70
N MET A 598 -15.35 10.90 12.65
CA MET A 598 -14.76 10.97 11.32
C MET A 598 -13.58 11.94 11.29
N LYS A 599 -12.59 11.59 10.47
CA LYS A 599 -11.36 12.35 10.24
C LYS A 599 -11.27 12.91 8.82
N TYR A 600 -11.92 12.26 7.85
CA TYR A 600 -11.87 12.63 6.45
C TYR A 600 -13.25 12.55 5.82
N LEU A 601 -13.67 13.64 5.17
CA LEU A 601 -14.91 13.72 4.42
C LEU A 601 -14.63 14.30 3.02
N HIS A 602 -15.03 13.56 1.98
CA HIS A 602 -15.01 14.03 0.61
C HIS A 602 -16.41 13.91 0.00
N ILE A 603 -16.94 15.04 -0.47
CA ILE A 603 -18.23 15.11 -1.17
C ILE A 603 -17.97 15.68 -2.56
N GLU A 604 -18.39 14.96 -3.60
CA GLU A 604 -18.25 15.38 -4.98
C GLU A 604 -19.51 15.12 -5.81
N GLN A 605 -19.94 16.11 -6.62
CA GLN A 605 -21.07 15.98 -7.55
C GLN A 605 -22.34 15.42 -6.87
N CYS A 606 -22.73 16.04 -5.75
CA CYS A 606 -23.97 15.75 -5.03
C CYS A 606 -24.96 16.92 -5.25
N PRO A 607 -25.90 16.82 -6.21
CA PRO A 607 -26.68 17.95 -6.70
C PRO A 607 -27.90 18.31 -5.83
N ARG A 608 -28.24 17.54 -4.79
CA ARG A 608 -29.39 17.82 -3.91
C ARG A 608 -29.03 18.68 -2.70
N GLN A 609 -27.76 19.00 -2.52
CA GLN A 609 -27.23 19.64 -1.31
C GLN A 609 -27.09 21.15 -1.54
N GLN A 610 -28.03 21.94 -1.01
CA GLN A 610 -27.92 23.41 -0.94
C GLN A 610 -26.96 23.89 0.14
N THR A 611 -26.82 23.11 1.22
CA THR A 611 -25.90 23.34 2.33
C THR A 611 -25.31 22.01 2.80
N LEU A 612 -24.27 22.07 3.62
CA LEU A 612 -23.68 20.88 4.25
C LEU A 612 -24.61 20.36 5.37
N PRO A 613 -24.82 19.04 5.47
CA PRO A 613 -25.73 18.46 6.45
C PRO A 613 -25.22 18.60 7.91
N GLU A 614 -26.14 18.84 8.85
CA GLU A 614 -25.82 19.14 10.26
C GLU A 614 -25.06 18.03 10.97
N TRP A 615 -25.25 16.76 10.57
CA TRP A 615 -24.54 15.66 11.19
C TRP A 615 -23.01 15.75 11.08
N ILE A 616 -22.47 16.53 10.13
CA ILE A 616 -21.03 16.78 10.04
C ILE A 616 -20.52 17.51 11.28
N GLN A 617 -21.35 18.36 11.90
CA GLN A 617 -21.03 19.05 13.15
C GLN A 617 -20.73 18.07 14.29
N ALA A 618 -21.32 16.87 14.28
CA ALA A 618 -21.01 15.84 15.28
C ALA A 618 -19.53 15.41 15.26
N ALA A 619 -18.83 15.61 14.13
CA ALA A 619 -17.40 15.34 13.97
C ALA A 619 -16.50 16.58 14.20
N ALA A 620 -17.01 17.66 14.81
CA ALA A 620 -16.29 18.92 14.94
C ALA A 620 -14.91 18.81 15.62
N ASN A 621 -14.79 17.89 16.57
CA ASN A 621 -13.54 17.67 17.32
C ASN A 621 -12.64 16.60 16.72
N THR A 622 -13.01 15.98 15.59
CA THR A 622 -12.24 14.88 14.98
C THR A 622 -11.91 15.09 13.51
N LEU A 623 -12.70 15.88 12.78
CA LEU A 623 -12.53 16.07 11.34
C LEU A 623 -11.25 16.85 11.05
N ARG A 624 -10.39 16.29 10.20
CA ARG A 624 -9.09 16.85 9.81
C ARG A 624 -9.04 17.29 8.36
N THR A 625 -9.79 16.63 7.49
CA THR A 625 -9.80 16.93 6.07
C THR A 625 -11.23 16.98 5.56
N LEU A 626 -11.58 18.08 4.91
CA LEU A 626 -12.86 18.28 4.22
C LEU A 626 -12.58 18.68 2.77
N ILE A 627 -13.08 17.88 1.84
CA ILE A 627 -12.96 18.14 0.40
C ILE A 627 -14.36 18.20 -0.21
N ILE A 628 -14.65 19.30 -0.92
CA ILE A 628 -15.91 19.55 -1.60
C ILE A 628 -15.59 19.89 -3.05
N LEU A 629 -15.98 19.02 -3.99
CA LEU A 629 -15.68 19.20 -5.41
C LEU A 629 -16.97 19.20 -6.24
N ASN A 630 -17.06 20.04 -7.26
CA ASN A 630 -18.10 19.95 -8.30
C ASN A 630 -19.54 19.96 -7.74
N CYS A 631 -19.79 20.57 -6.58
CA CYS A 631 -21.11 20.67 -5.97
C CYS A 631 -21.82 21.92 -6.48
N HIS A 632 -22.52 21.81 -7.61
CA HIS A 632 -23.12 22.94 -8.32
C HIS A 632 -24.31 23.61 -7.62
N CYS A 633 -24.98 22.91 -6.71
CA CYS A 633 -26.14 23.44 -5.99
C CYS A 633 -25.79 23.96 -4.58
N LEU A 634 -24.52 23.87 -4.16
CA LEU A 634 -24.10 24.35 -2.86
C LEU A 634 -24.09 25.88 -2.87
N GLU A 635 -24.98 26.49 -2.09
CA GLU A 635 -25.17 27.95 -2.02
C GLU A 635 -24.49 28.55 -0.79
N VAL A 636 -24.55 27.85 0.34
CA VAL A 636 -24.09 28.38 1.64
C VAL A 636 -23.29 27.33 2.42
N LEU A 637 -22.12 27.74 2.91
CA LEU A 637 -21.40 27.00 3.94
C LEU A 637 -21.95 27.37 5.34
N PRO A 638 -22.32 26.39 6.17
CA PRO A 638 -22.93 26.67 7.46
C PRO A 638 -21.95 27.28 8.47
N GLU A 639 -22.44 28.13 9.37
CA GLU A 639 -21.63 28.80 10.39
C GLU A 639 -20.95 27.83 11.37
N TRP A 640 -21.55 26.67 11.61
CA TRP A 640 -20.92 25.63 12.43
C TRP A 640 -19.62 25.08 11.82
N LEU A 641 -19.31 25.35 10.55
CA LEU A 641 -18.02 24.99 9.95
C LEU A 641 -16.84 25.57 10.73
N SER A 642 -17.02 26.76 11.33
CA SER A 642 -16.02 27.39 12.20
C SER A 642 -15.73 26.61 13.49
N THR A 643 -16.61 25.69 13.88
CA THR A 643 -16.44 24.82 15.07
C THR A 643 -15.50 23.65 14.83
N LEU A 644 -15.09 23.39 13.57
CA LEU A 644 -14.19 22.29 13.18
C LEU A 644 -12.73 22.59 13.58
N THR A 645 -12.45 22.78 14.86
CA THR A 645 -11.16 23.28 15.36
C THR A 645 -9.95 22.37 15.07
N GLN A 646 -10.17 21.11 14.69
CA GLN A 646 -9.13 20.15 14.31
C GLN A 646 -8.91 20.04 12.79
N LEU A 647 -9.64 20.83 11.99
CA LEU A 647 -9.54 20.82 10.54
C LEU A 647 -8.17 21.34 10.10
N LYS A 648 -7.44 20.52 9.36
CA LYS A 648 -6.10 20.78 8.81
C LYS A 648 -6.12 21.12 7.33
N MET A 649 -7.07 20.57 6.59
CA MET A 649 -7.17 20.72 5.14
C MET A 649 -8.63 20.97 4.73
N LEU A 650 -8.85 22.05 3.98
CA LEU A 650 -10.14 22.41 3.39
C LEU A 650 -9.97 22.69 1.90
N HIS A 651 -10.54 21.85 1.05
CA HIS A 651 -10.53 22.08 -0.40
C HIS A 651 -11.95 22.28 -0.91
N ILE A 652 -12.18 23.39 -1.61
CA ILE A 652 -13.46 23.73 -2.24
C ILE A 652 -13.17 24.04 -3.71
N VAL A 653 -13.65 23.19 -4.61
CA VAL A 653 -13.34 23.29 -6.04
C VAL A 653 -14.61 23.18 -6.87
N ASN A 654 -14.80 24.12 -7.79
CA ASN A 654 -15.89 24.12 -8.79
C ASN A 654 -17.30 24.02 -8.16
N CYS A 655 -17.61 24.93 -7.22
CA CYS A 655 -18.91 25.02 -6.54
C CYS A 655 -19.70 26.29 -6.91
N PRO A 656 -19.99 26.59 -8.19
CA PRO A 656 -20.28 27.94 -8.71
C PRO A 656 -21.32 28.81 -7.96
N GLN A 657 -22.25 28.24 -7.19
CA GLN A 657 -23.28 28.99 -6.45
C GLN A 657 -22.85 29.47 -5.06
N LEU A 658 -21.70 29.03 -4.53
CA LEU A 658 -21.28 29.36 -3.16
C LEU A 658 -20.47 30.68 -3.14
N LEU A 659 -21.10 31.78 -2.70
CA LEU A 659 -20.57 33.15 -2.86
C LEU A 659 -19.80 33.71 -1.65
N ASP A 660 -20.01 33.13 -0.47
CA ASP A 660 -19.56 33.67 0.81
C ASP A 660 -18.92 32.59 1.71
N PHE A 661 -17.96 32.99 2.55
CA PHE A 661 -17.44 32.16 3.65
C PHE A 661 -18.19 32.46 4.96
N PRO A 662 -18.24 31.51 5.91
CA PRO A 662 -18.79 31.80 7.23
C PRO A 662 -17.93 32.85 7.95
N SER A 663 -18.58 33.70 8.73
CA SER A 663 -17.97 34.90 9.32
C SER A 663 -16.79 34.60 10.29
N ASN A 664 -16.74 33.39 10.84
CA ASN A 664 -15.80 33.00 11.89
C ASN A 664 -14.69 32.03 11.43
N MET A 665 -14.27 32.08 10.16
CA MET A 665 -13.20 31.20 9.63
C MET A 665 -11.84 31.37 10.35
N HIS A 666 -11.58 32.53 10.95
CA HIS A 666 -10.39 32.79 11.77
C HIS A 666 -10.30 31.88 13.03
N CYS A 667 -11.40 31.22 13.42
CA CYS A 667 -11.41 30.25 14.53
C CYS A 667 -10.71 28.92 14.17
N LEU A 668 -10.52 28.62 12.88
CA LEU A 668 -9.88 27.40 12.40
C LEU A 668 -8.35 27.49 12.51
N ARG A 669 -7.85 27.49 13.75
CA ARG A 669 -6.41 27.68 14.06
C ARG A 669 -5.53 26.50 13.63
N ALA A 670 -6.11 25.31 13.48
CA ALA A 670 -5.39 24.12 13.02
C ALA A 670 -5.33 23.99 11.49
N LEU A 671 -5.97 24.89 10.74
CA LEU A 671 -6.06 24.82 9.29
C LEU A 671 -4.70 25.19 8.67
N GLU A 672 -4.10 24.22 7.99
CA GLU A 672 -2.78 24.32 7.38
C GLU A 672 -2.88 24.50 5.86
N ASP A 673 -3.92 23.94 5.23
CA ASP A 673 -4.07 23.94 3.77
C ASP A 673 -5.49 24.31 3.33
N LEU A 674 -5.59 25.32 2.48
CA LEU A 674 -6.82 25.83 1.88
C LEU A 674 -6.66 25.93 0.36
N ILE A 675 -7.49 25.19 -0.38
CA ILE A 675 -7.58 25.28 -1.85
C ILE A 675 -8.96 25.78 -2.24
N ILE A 676 -8.99 26.85 -3.04
CA ILE A 676 -10.21 27.40 -3.64
C ILE A 676 -10.00 27.53 -5.14
N ASP A 677 -10.76 26.79 -5.96
CA ASP A 677 -10.65 26.84 -7.42
C ASP A 677 -12.01 26.83 -8.13
N GLY A 678 -12.07 27.43 -9.31
CA GLY A 678 -13.29 27.54 -10.13
C GLY A 678 -14.15 28.80 -9.88
N TYR A 679 -13.64 29.81 -9.17
CA TYR A 679 -14.40 31.01 -8.79
C TYR A 679 -13.78 32.35 -9.21
N PRO A 680 -14.50 33.20 -9.98
CA PRO A 680 -14.14 34.60 -10.14
C PRO A 680 -14.42 35.42 -8.87
N GLU A 681 -15.57 35.25 -8.20
CA GLU A 681 -15.98 36.14 -7.09
C GLU A 681 -15.43 35.71 -5.72
N LEU A 682 -15.64 34.46 -5.29
CA LEU A 682 -15.06 33.95 -4.05
C LEU A 682 -13.53 33.96 -4.09
N GLY A 683 -12.96 33.60 -5.25
CA GLY A 683 -11.52 33.70 -5.52
C GLY A 683 -11.00 35.13 -5.32
N ARG A 684 -11.67 36.13 -5.90
CA ARG A 684 -11.37 37.57 -5.69
C ARG A 684 -11.49 37.98 -4.23
N LYS A 685 -12.56 37.57 -3.54
CA LYS A 685 -12.75 37.87 -2.10
C LYS A 685 -11.65 37.23 -1.23
N CYS A 686 -11.02 36.16 -1.69
CA CYS A 686 -9.93 35.50 -0.97
C CYS A 686 -8.53 35.92 -1.45
N GLU A 687 -8.42 36.86 -2.40
CA GLU A 687 -7.13 37.24 -2.97
C GLU A 687 -6.17 37.78 -1.90
N PRO A 688 -4.87 37.42 -1.99
CA PRO A 688 -3.87 37.88 -1.04
C PRO A 688 -3.82 39.41 -0.94
N ARG A 689 -3.97 39.94 0.28
CA ARG A 689 -3.85 41.38 0.64
C ARG A 689 -4.95 42.32 0.09
N SER A 690 -5.69 41.92 -0.93
CA SER A 690 -6.76 42.72 -1.55
C SER A 690 -8.17 42.17 -1.28
N GLY A 691 -8.29 40.88 -0.97
CA GLY A 691 -9.57 40.21 -0.79
C GLY A 691 -10.24 40.52 0.56
N GLU A 692 -11.56 40.72 0.54
CA GLU A 692 -12.41 40.93 1.73
C GLU A 692 -12.22 39.87 2.81
N TYR A 693 -12.05 38.60 2.41
CA TYR A 693 -11.89 37.45 3.31
C TYR A 693 -10.44 37.13 3.61
N TRP A 694 -9.47 37.86 3.06
CA TRP A 694 -8.06 37.59 3.31
C TRP A 694 -7.74 37.63 4.80
N SER A 695 -8.29 38.58 5.55
CA SER A 695 -8.11 38.66 7.01
C SER A 695 -8.61 37.43 7.76
N PHE A 696 -9.53 36.65 7.18
CA PHE A 696 -10.08 35.44 7.81
C PHE A 696 -9.24 34.20 7.55
N ILE A 697 -8.38 34.23 6.52
CA ILE A 697 -7.61 33.07 6.04
C ILE A 697 -6.09 33.32 6.04
N ALA A 698 -5.63 34.54 6.32
CA ALA A 698 -4.22 34.91 6.30
C ALA A 698 -3.35 34.15 7.32
N HIS A 699 -3.96 33.54 8.34
CA HIS A 699 -3.25 32.69 9.31
C HIS A 699 -2.95 31.28 8.79
N ILE A 700 -3.56 30.88 7.67
CA ILE A 700 -3.40 29.55 7.07
C ILE A 700 -2.06 29.49 6.35
N LYS A 701 -1.33 28.40 6.57
CA LYS A 701 0.03 28.20 6.04
C LYS A 701 0.05 28.15 4.51
N CYS A 702 -0.80 27.32 3.91
CA CYS A 702 -0.89 27.12 2.47
C CYS A 702 -2.27 27.57 1.97
N VAL A 703 -2.32 28.65 1.20
CA VAL A 703 -3.53 29.12 0.51
C VAL A 703 -3.28 29.12 -0.99
N SER A 704 -4.05 28.32 -1.71
CA SER A 704 -3.98 28.20 -3.17
C SER A 704 -5.30 28.61 -3.81
N ILE A 705 -5.25 29.62 -4.69
CA ILE A 705 -6.42 30.13 -5.42
C ILE A 705 -6.21 29.87 -6.92
N GLY A 706 -7.18 29.19 -7.56
CA GLY A 706 -7.09 28.82 -8.96
C GLY A 706 -6.35 27.49 -9.20
N LYS A 707 -6.22 27.06 -10.47
CA LYS A 707 -5.61 25.78 -10.87
C LYS A 707 -4.16 25.63 -10.38
N THR A 708 -3.89 24.56 -9.63
CA THR A 708 -2.58 24.24 -9.06
C THR A 708 -2.10 22.83 -9.42
N ARG A 709 -0.77 22.60 -9.28
CA ARG A 709 -0.17 21.26 -9.40
C ARG A 709 -0.82 20.27 -8.43
N LYS A 710 -1.08 20.68 -7.19
CA LYS A 710 -1.72 19.85 -6.17
C LYS A 710 -3.10 19.36 -6.58
N MET A 711 -3.89 20.19 -7.26
CA MET A 711 -5.17 19.75 -7.82
C MET A 711 -5.01 18.75 -8.96
N LYS A 712 -4.01 18.92 -9.84
CA LYS A 712 -3.71 17.91 -10.86
C LYS A 712 -3.39 16.56 -10.21
N LEU A 713 -2.59 16.54 -9.15
CA LEU A 713 -2.27 15.34 -8.38
C LEU A 713 -3.50 14.77 -7.66
N LEU A 714 -4.39 15.62 -7.14
CA LEU A 714 -5.67 15.19 -6.54
C LEU A 714 -6.52 14.42 -7.55
N PHE A 715 -6.69 14.97 -8.75
CA PHE A 715 -7.46 14.31 -9.82
C PHE A 715 -6.80 13.01 -10.30
N GLN A 716 -5.46 12.95 -10.32
CA GLN A 716 -4.73 11.71 -10.62
C GLN A 716 -4.92 10.66 -9.51
N MET A 717 -4.84 11.04 -8.25
CA MET A 717 -5.13 10.16 -7.12
C MET A 717 -6.57 9.63 -7.18
N LEU A 718 -7.54 10.53 -7.39
CA LEU A 718 -8.94 10.15 -7.53
C LEU A 718 -9.13 9.18 -8.71
N SER A 719 -8.47 9.43 -9.85
CA SER A 719 -8.53 8.53 -11.01
C SER A 719 -7.99 7.14 -10.67
N ARG A 720 -6.86 7.04 -9.97
CA ARG A 720 -6.28 5.78 -9.50
C ARG A 720 -7.18 5.03 -8.52
N LEU A 721 -7.85 5.77 -7.63
CA LEU A 721 -8.85 5.19 -6.73
C LEU A 721 -10.14 4.76 -7.45
N GLY A 722 -10.24 4.95 -8.77
CA GLY A 722 -11.46 4.73 -9.55
C GLY A 722 -12.45 5.89 -9.46
N LEU A 723 -12.20 6.89 -8.61
CA LEU A 723 -13.09 7.99 -8.24
C LEU A 723 -13.25 9.09 -9.28
N ASN A 724 -12.42 9.14 -10.33
CA ASN A 724 -12.49 10.19 -11.34
C ASN A 724 -13.03 9.66 -12.67
N CYS A 725 -13.88 10.43 -13.35
CA CYS A 725 -14.13 10.27 -14.78
C CYS A 725 -13.80 11.58 -15.47
N THR A 726 -12.71 11.60 -16.23
CA THR A 726 -12.65 12.41 -17.44
C THR A 726 -13.74 11.91 -18.37
N GLN A 727 -14.83 12.66 -18.48
CA GLN A 727 -15.44 13.02 -19.76
C GLN A 727 -15.95 14.45 -19.65
#